data_AF-P22735-F1
#
_entry.id   AF-P22735-F1
#
_cell.length_a   1.000
_cell.length_b   1.000
_cell.length_c   1.000
_cell.angle_alpha   90.00
_cell.angle_beta   90.00
_cell.angle_gamma   90.00
#
_symmetry.space_group_name_H-M   'P 1'
#
loop_
_entity.id
_entity.type
_entity.pdbx_description
1 polymer ?
#
loop_
_entity_poly.entity_id
_entity_poly.type
_entity_poly.pdbx_seq_one_letter_code
_entity_poly.pdbx_strand_id
1 'polypeptide(L)'
;MMDGPRSDVGRWGGNPLQPPTTPSPEPEPEPDGRSRRGGGRSFWARCCGCCSCRNAADDDWGPEPSDSRGRGSSSGTRRPGSRGSDSRRPVSRGSGVNAAGDGTIREGMLVVNGVDLLSSRSDQNRREHHTDEYEYDELIVRRGQPFHMLLLLSRTYESSDRITLELLIGNNPEVGKGTHVIIPVGKGGSGGWKAQVVKASGQNLNLRVHTSPNAIIGKFQFTVRTQSDAGEFQLPFDPRNEIYILFNPWCPEDIVYVDHEDWRQEYVLNESGRIYYGTEAQIGERTWNYGQFDHGVLDACLYILDRRGMPYGGRGDPVNVSRVISAMVNSLDDNGVLIGNWSGDYSRGTNPSAWVGSVEILLSYLRTGYSVPYGQCWVFAGVTTTVLRCLGLATRTVTNFNSAHDTDTSLTMDIYFDENMKPLEHLNHDSVWNFHVWNDCWMKRPDLPSGFDGWQVVDATPQETSSGIFCCGPCSVESIKNGLVYMKYDTPFIFAEVNSDKVYWQRQDDGSFKIVYVEEKAIGTLIVTKAISSNMREDITYLYKHPEGSDAERKAVETAAAHGSKPNVYANRGSAEDVAMQVEAQDAVMGQDLMVSVMLINHSSSRRTVKLHLYLSVTFYTGVSGTIFKETKKEVELAPGASDRVTMPVAYKEYRPHLVDQGAMLLNVSGHVKESGQVLAKQHTFRLRTPDLSLTLLGAAVVGQECEVQIVFKNPLPVTLTNVVFRLEGSGLQRPKILNVGDIGGNETVTLRQSFVPVRPGPRQLIASLDSPQLSQVHGVIQVDVAPAPGDGGFFSDAGGDSHLGETIPMASRGGA
;
A
#
# COMPACT_ATOMS: atom_id res chain seq x y z
N MET A 1 -7.60 26.49 15.20
CA MET A 1 -8.72 26.22 14.28
C MET A 1 -8.39 24.92 13.57
N MET A 2 -8.71 23.79 14.20
CA MET A 2 -8.48 22.45 13.65
C MET A 2 -9.61 21.56 14.16
N ASP A 3 -10.72 21.58 13.43
CA ASP A 3 -11.66 20.47 13.35
C ASP A 3 -11.81 20.22 11.85
N GLY A 4 -11.03 19.28 11.32
CA GLY A 4 -11.15 18.82 9.94
C GLY A 4 -12.29 17.80 9.86
N PRO A 5 -13.15 17.83 8.82
CA PRO A 5 -14.26 16.89 8.71
C PRO A 5 -13.71 15.49 8.39
N ARG A 6 -14.28 14.47 9.05
CA ARG A 6 -14.10 13.05 8.74
C ARG A 6 -14.41 12.81 7.26
N SER A 7 -13.48 12.19 6.54
CA SER A 7 -13.68 11.73 5.17
C SER A 7 -14.40 10.38 5.17
N ASP A 8 -15.74 10.40 5.16
CA ASP A 8 -16.58 9.22 4.89
C ASP A 8 -16.75 8.94 3.38
N VAL A 9 -15.82 9.43 2.54
CA VAL A 9 -15.93 9.42 1.08
C VAL A 9 -15.18 8.23 0.48
N GLY A 10 -15.65 7.04 0.85
CA GLY A 10 -15.54 5.80 0.09
C GLY A 10 -16.90 5.12 -0.11
N ARG A 11 -17.96 5.57 0.58
CA ARG A 11 -19.28 4.92 0.63
C ARG A 11 -20.47 5.77 0.16
N TRP A 12 -20.30 7.05 -0.17
CA TRP A 12 -21.43 7.94 -0.43
C TRP A 12 -21.21 8.87 -1.62
N GLY A 13 -21.88 8.56 -2.74
CA GLY A 13 -22.26 9.55 -3.74
C GLY A 13 -23.32 10.47 -3.13
N GLY A 14 -22.88 11.56 -2.50
CA GLY A 14 -23.77 12.61 -2.01
C GLY A 14 -24.44 13.35 -3.17
N ASN A 15 -25.72 13.07 -3.40
CA ASN A 15 -26.61 13.74 -4.34
C ASN A 15 -26.70 15.26 -4.04
N PRO A 16 -26.33 16.18 -4.96
CA PRO A 16 -26.53 17.60 -4.72
C PRO A 16 -27.94 17.99 -5.21
N LEU A 17 -28.96 17.76 -4.39
CA LEU A 17 -30.18 18.55 -4.50
C LEU A 17 -29.94 19.91 -3.81
N GLN A 18 -29.24 20.80 -4.51
CA GLN A 18 -29.33 22.24 -4.23
C GLN A 18 -30.56 22.79 -4.99
N PRO A 19 -31.50 23.47 -4.30
CA PRO A 19 -32.54 24.23 -5.00
C PRO A 19 -31.91 25.42 -5.73
N PRO A 20 -32.50 25.91 -6.83
CA PRO A 20 -31.89 26.94 -7.66
C PRO A 20 -31.69 28.23 -6.85
N THR A 21 -30.43 28.65 -6.73
CA THR A 21 -30.07 29.95 -6.21
C THR A 21 -30.54 31.02 -7.21
N THR A 22 -31.44 31.85 -6.73
CA THR A 22 -31.86 33.14 -7.30
C THR A 22 -30.65 34.00 -7.68
N PRO A 23 -30.73 34.80 -8.77
CA PRO A 23 -29.61 35.61 -9.21
C PRO A 23 -29.34 36.74 -8.20
N SER A 24 -28.09 36.84 -7.74
CA SER A 24 -27.61 37.96 -6.92
C SER A 24 -27.65 39.27 -7.73
N PRO A 25 -28.13 40.38 -7.13
CA PRO A 25 -27.94 41.70 -7.71
C PRO A 25 -26.52 42.25 -7.41
N GLU A 26 -26.15 43.21 -8.24
CA GLU A 26 -24.86 43.89 -8.44
C GLU A 26 -24.09 44.34 -7.17
N PRO A 27 -22.75 44.54 -7.27
CA PRO A 27 -21.91 44.84 -6.12
C PRO A 27 -21.88 46.35 -5.79
N GLU A 28 -22.07 46.68 -4.51
CA GLU A 28 -21.74 47.99 -3.94
C GLU A 28 -20.35 47.99 -3.27
N PRO A 29 -19.65 49.14 -3.22
CA PRO A 29 -18.20 49.22 -3.06
C PRO A 29 -17.71 49.35 -1.60
N GLU A 30 -16.43 49.04 -1.41
CA GLU A 30 -15.67 49.03 -0.15
C GLU A 30 -15.79 50.30 0.72
N PRO A 31 -15.61 50.18 2.06
CA PRO A 31 -15.29 51.31 2.90
C PRO A 31 -13.88 51.27 3.53
N ASP A 32 -13.25 52.44 3.49
CA ASP A 32 -12.02 52.84 4.16
C ASP A 32 -12.01 52.65 5.69
N GLY A 33 -10.84 52.23 6.21
CA GLY A 33 -10.06 53.06 7.12
C GLY A 33 -10.37 53.13 8.63
N ARG A 34 -9.45 52.53 9.40
CA ARG A 34 -8.85 52.98 10.70
C ARG A 34 -9.38 52.45 12.06
N SER A 35 -8.49 51.65 12.68
CA SER A 35 -7.83 51.91 13.99
C SER A 35 -7.96 50.84 15.11
N ARG A 36 -6.84 50.14 15.31
CA ARG A 36 -6.06 49.87 16.55
C ARG A 36 -6.73 49.45 17.89
N ARG A 37 -6.17 48.32 18.37
CA ARG A 37 -5.70 47.94 19.73
C ARG A 37 -6.66 47.17 20.67
N GLY A 38 -6.26 45.93 20.97
CA GLY A 38 -5.87 45.54 22.34
C GLY A 38 -6.53 44.31 22.97
N GLY A 39 -5.71 43.35 23.43
CA GLY A 39 -5.96 42.53 24.62
C GLY A 39 -6.42 41.09 24.40
N GLY A 40 -5.56 40.11 24.76
CA GLY A 40 -5.89 38.68 24.75
C GLY A 40 -6.41 38.13 26.08
N ARG A 41 -6.89 36.87 26.06
CA ARG A 41 -6.68 35.80 27.07
C ARG A 41 -7.48 34.53 26.75
N SER A 42 -6.78 33.40 26.89
CA SER A 42 -7.17 32.01 27.22
C SER A 42 -8.65 31.59 27.24
N PHE A 43 -8.96 30.47 26.57
CA PHE A 43 -10.21 29.73 26.69
C PHE A 43 -9.95 28.27 27.09
N TRP A 44 -10.53 27.85 28.22
CA TRP A 44 -10.88 26.46 28.53
C TRP A 44 -12.30 26.46 29.12
N ALA A 45 -13.03 25.39 28.79
CA ALA A 45 -14.32 24.94 29.33
C ALA A 45 -15.61 25.62 28.85
N ARG A 46 -16.26 24.99 27.86
CA ARG A 46 -17.70 24.66 27.92
C ARG A 46 -17.93 23.28 27.27
N CYS A 47 -18.43 22.35 28.06
CA CYS A 47 -19.02 21.09 27.63
C CYS A 47 -20.55 21.20 27.59
N CYS A 48 -21.14 20.38 26.72
CA CYS A 48 -22.40 19.64 26.85
C CYS A 48 -23.63 20.11 26.05
N GLY A 49 -24.23 19.13 25.37
CA GLY A 49 -25.64 19.11 24.95
C GLY A 49 -25.86 18.17 23.77
N CYS A 50 -26.24 16.91 24.04
CA CYS A 50 -26.91 15.92 23.15
C CYS A 50 -26.19 14.55 23.05
N CYS A 51 -26.23 13.77 24.13
CA CYS A 51 -26.19 12.30 24.10
C CYS A 51 -27.01 11.78 25.29
N SER A 52 -28.31 11.59 25.08
CA SER A 52 -29.18 10.77 25.94
C SER A 52 -30.50 10.53 25.21
N CYS A 53 -30.58 9.41 24.48
CA CYS A 53 -31.83 8.70 24.18
C CYS A 53 -31.50 7.30 23.60
N ARG A 54 -31.60 6.29 24.48
CA ARG A 54 -32.18 4.94 24.27
C ARG A 54 -31.90 4.17 22.96
N ASN A 55 -31.19 3.06 23.10
CA ASN A 55 -31.55 1.66 22.74
C ASN A 55 -30.56 0.79 23.55
N ALA A 56 -30.90 -0.08 24.51
CA ALA A 56 -31.83 -1.19 24.59
C ALA A 56 -31.51 -2.32 23.59
N ALA A 57 -31.01 -3.44 24.15
CA ALA A 57 -30.77 -4.76 23.57
C ALA A 57 -29.51 -4.92 22.68
N ASP A 58 -28.44 -5.46 23.28
CA ASP A 58 -27.77 -6.72 22.88
C ASP A 58 -26.30 -6.71 23.32
N ASP A 59 -26.07 -7.12 24.57
CA ASP A 59 -24.77 -7.61 25.06
C ASP A 59 -25.03 -9.02 25.60
N ASP A 60 -24.78 -10.03 24.78
CA ASP A 60 -24.72 -11.43 25.19
C ASP A 60 -23.29 -11.90 24.93
N TRP A 61 -22.49 -12.00 26.00
CA TRP A 61 -21.34 -12.90 26.23
C TRP A 61 -20.66 -12.45 27.53
N GLY A 62 -21.24 -12.85 28.66
CA GLY A 62 -20.54 -12.91 29.95
C GLY A 62 -20.26 -14.36 30.31
N PRO A 63 -19.17 -14.66 31.06
CA PRO A 63 -19.14 -15.83 31.91
C PRO A 63 -19.25 -15.41 33.38
N GLU A 64 -20.33 -15.86 34.00
CA GLU A 64 -20.61 -15.85 35.43
C GLU A 64 -19.77 -16.88 36.24
N PRO A 65 -19.78 -16.85 37.59
CA PRO A 65 -18.55 -16.89 38.38
C PRO A 65 -18.47 -17.95 39.52
N SER A 66 -17.32 -17.91 40.19
CA SER A 66 -17.06 -18.14 41.63
C SER A 66 -17.03 -19.56 42.22
N ASP A 67 -15.88 -19.87 42.85
CA ASP A 67 -15.70 -20.32 44.24
C ASP A 67 -14.19 -20.61 44.46
N SER A 68 -13.52 -20.44 45.59
CA SER A 68 -13.73 -19.79 46.89
C SER A 68 -12.38 -19.87 47.68
N ARG A 69 -12.25 -19.06 48.76
CA ARG A 69 -11.32 -19.16 49.94
C ARG A 69 -10.23 -18.06 50.12
N GLY A 70 -10.65 -16.89 50.63
CA GLY A 70 -10.64 -16.51 52.06
C GLY A 70 -9.33 -16.42 52.89
N ARG A 71 -9.18 -15.24 53.54
CA ARG A 71 -8.44 -14.80 54.76
C ARG A 71 -7.25 -13.85 54.46
N GLY A 72 -7.09 -12.67 55.09
CA GLY A 72 -7.79 -12.03 56.20
C GLY A 72 -7.25 -10.60 56.47
N SER A 73 -8.04 -9.83 57.21
CA SER A 73 -7.95 -8.40 57.55
C SER A 73 -6.66 -7.88 58.19
N SER A 74 -6.35 -6.59 58.00
CA SER A 74 -6.47 -5.58 59.08
C SER A 74 -6.27 -4.13 58.57
N SER A 75 -7.02 -3.24 59.20
CA SER A 75 -7.28 -1.83 58.95
C SER A 75 -6.16 -0.86 59.37
N GLY A 76 -6.06 0.29 58.69
CA GLY A 76 -5.34 1.47 59.16
C GLY A 76 -5.62 2.74 58.33
N THR A 77 -6.64 3.50 58.74
CA THR A 77 -7.00 4.82 58.20
C THR A 77 -5.99 5.92 58.56
N ARG A 78 -5.59 6.80 57.61
CA ARG A 78 -5.35 8.25 57.84
C ARG A 78 -5.21 9.07 56.53
N ARG A 79 -6.13 10.05 56.42
CA ARG A 79 -6.27 11.30 55.63
C ARG A 79 -5.28 11.71 54.51
N PRO A 80 -5.76 12.36 53.42
CA PRO A 80 -4.94 12.91 52.35
C PRO A 80 -4.54 14.38 52.60
N GLY A 81 -3.29 14.71 52.28
CA GLY A 81 -2.75 16.07 52.33
C GLY A 81 -1.87 16.37 51.11
N SER A 82 -2.45 17.10 50.15
CA SER A 82 -1.92 18.26 49.41
C SER A 82 -0.39 18.44 49.26
N ARG A 83 0.02 18.63 47.98
CA ARG A 83 1.19 19.34 47.41
C ARG A 83 2.35 18.49 46.86
N GLY A 84 2.67 18.76 45.60
CA GLY A 84 3.99 18.52 45.01
C GLY A 84 3.96 17.77 43.69
N SER A 85 3.49 18.43 42.62
CA SER A 85 3.74 17.98 41.25
C SER A 85 5.22 18.21 40.90
N ASP A 86 6.07 17.25 41.23
CA ASP A 86 7.42 17.14 40.71
C ASP A 86 7.41 16.09 39.59
N SER A 87 7.17 16.56 38.37
CA SER A 87 7.41 15.82 37.12
C SER A 87 8.92 15.67 36.92
N ARG A 88 9.54 14.74 37.66
CA ARG A 88 10.89 14.28 37.37
C ARG A 88 10.86 13.36 36.16
N ARG A 89 11.15 13.94 35.00
CA ARG A 89 11.68 13.24 33.82
C ARG A 89 12.82 12.30 34.26
N PRO A 90 12.83 11.01 33.87
CA PRO A 90 14.05 10.24 33.92
C PRO A 90 14.96 10.79 32.82
N VAL A 91 15.98 11.54 33.25
CA VAL A 91 17.10 11.92 32.40
C VAL A 91 17.79 10.61 31.96
N SER A 92 17.89 10.42 30.65
CA SER A 92 18.78 9.47 30.00
C SER A 92 20.17 9.51 30.66
N ARG A 93 20.43 8.55 31.56
CA ARG A 93 21.76 8.32 32.12
C ARG A 93 22.50 7.36 31.20
N GLY A 94 23.13 7.92 30.18
CA GLY A 94 24.29 7.32 29.54
C GLY A 94 25.52 7.55 30.43
N SER A 95 25.75 6.65 31.38
CA SER A 95 27.02 6.54 32.10
C SER A 95 27.23 5.05 32.31
N GLY A 96 28.31 4.50 31.75
CA GLY A 96 28.64 3.08 31.90
C GLY A 96 28.70 2.71 33.38
N VAL A 97 27.92 1.71 33.79
CA VAL A 97 27.83 1.29 35.19
C VAL A 97 28.53 -0.06 35.32
N ASN A 98 29.70 -0.06 35.94
CA ASN A 98 30.31 -1.28 36.48
C ASN A 98 29.47 -1.72 37.70
N ALA A 99 29.41 -3.00 38.03
CA ALA A 99 28.66 -3.53 39.18
C ALA A 99 29.02 -2.90 40.55
N ALA A 100 30.11 -2.11 40.62
CA ALA A 100 30.52 -1.34 41.79
C ALA A 100 29.92 0.09 41.89
N GLY A 101 29.18 0.58 40.88
CA GLY A 101 28.45 1.85 40.94
C GLY A 101 29.29 3.14 40.96
N ASP A 102 30.63 3.07 40.84
CA ASP A 102 31.53 4.24 40.89
C ASP A 102 32.08 4.70 39.52
N GLY A 103 31.85 3.92 38.44
CA GLY A 103 32.35 4.24 37.10
C GLY A 103 33.87 4.16 36.92
N THR A 104 34.63 3.66 37.91
CA THR A 104 36.09 3.56 37.81
C THR A 104 36.52 2.27 37.10
N ILE A 105 37.24 2.43 35.98
CA ILE A 105 37.96 1.36 35.31
C ILE A 105 39.21 1.04 36.14
N ARG A 106 39.33 -0.22 36.57
CA ARG A 106 40.48 -0.71 37.35
C ARG A 106 41.45 -1.48 36.47
N GLU A 107 42.71 -1.49 36.85
CA GLU A 107 43.74 -2.27 36.18
C GLU A 107 43.38 -3.77 36.18
N GLY A 108 43.58 -4.46 35.05
CA GLY A 108 43.23 -5.87 34.87
C GLY A 108 41.78 -6.13 34.41
N MET A 109 40.88 -5.14 34.47
CA MET A 109 39.54 -5.27 33.90
C MET A 109 39.62 -5.45 32.39
N LEU A 110 38.84 -6.39 31.85
CA LEU A 110 38.70 -6.53 30.40
C LEU A 110 37.74 -5.45 29.90
N VAL A 111 38.26 -4.39 29.30
CA VAL A 111 37.47 -3.26 28.79
C VAL A 111 37.35 -3.37 27.27
N VAL A 112 36.18 -3.03 26.73
CA VAL A 112 35.97 -2.90 25.29
C VAL A 112 36.21 -1.45 24.91
N ASN A 113 37.31 -1.20 24.20
CA ASN A 113 37.70 0.13 23.72
C ASN A 113 36.95 0.54 22.44
N GLY A 114 36.48 -0.44 21.66
CA GLY A 114 35.76 -0.19 20.42
C GLY A 114 35.12 -1.46 19.87
N VAL A 115 34.13 -1.24 19.00
CA VAL A 115 33.41 -2.27 18.28
C VAL A 115 33.47 -1.90 16.81
N ASP A 116 33.91 -2.83 15.98
CA ASP A 116 33.79 -2.73 14.53
C ASP A 116 32.80 -3.81 14.07
N LEU A 117 31.65 -3.36 13.57
CA LEU A 117 30.57 -4.20 13.10
C LEU A 117 30.73 -4.60 11.62
N LEU A 118 31.80 -4.15 10.95
CA LEU A 118 32.02 -4.33 9.52
C LEU A 118 30.75 -3.93 8.75
N SER A 119 30.29 -2.71 9.04
CA SER A 119 28.97 -2.20 8.65
C SER A 119 28.95 -1.46 7.32
N SER A 120 30.11 -1.19 6.71
CA SER A 120 30.18 -0.52 5.42
C SER A 120 29.39 -1.30 4.37
N ARG A 121 28.78 -0.59 3.42
CA ARG A 121 28.10 -1.22 2.27
C ARG A 121 29.04 -2.11 1.44
N SER A 122 30.34 -1.82 1.44
CA SER A 122 31.36 -2.64 0.77
C SER A 122 31.84 -3.84 1.60
N ASP A 123 31.54 -3.88 2.90
CA ASP A 123 31.96 -4.96 3.78
C ASP A 123 31.21 -6.26 3.49
N GLN A 124 31.79 -7.37 3.95
CA GLN A 124 31.26 -8.71 3.74
C GLN A 124 29.88 -8.88 4.36
N ASN A 125 29.63 -8.33 5.56
CA ASN A 125 28.36 -8.50 6.26
C ASN A 125 27.18 -7.97 5.43
N ARG A 126 27.26 -6.71 4.96
CA ARG A 126 26.16 -6.09 4.19
C ARG A 126 25.92 -6.82 2.86
N ARG A 127 26.99 -7.23 2.16
CA ARG A 127 26.89 -7.97 0.89
C ARG A 127 26.32 -9.37 1.05
N GLU A 128 26.80 -10.13 2.03
CA GLU A 128 26.32 -11.51 2.28
C GLU A 128 24.87 -11.53 2.78
N HIS A 129 24.45 -10.50 3.51
CA HIS A 129 23.07 -10.37 3.96
C HIS A 129 22.13 -9.71 2.94
N HIS A 130 22.63 -9.32 1.75
CA HIS A 130 21.85 -8.62 0.73
C HIS A 130 21.17 -7.35 1.28
N THR A 131 21.96 -6.54 1.96
CA THR A 131 21.55 -5.27 2.58
C THR A 131 22.49 -4.12 2.20
N ASP A 132 23.44 -4.32 1.29
CA ASP A 132 24.42 -3.33 0.84
C ASP A 132 23.82 -2.16 0.06
N GLU A 133 22.63 -2.31 -0.54
CA GLU A 133 21.96 -1.22 -1.25
C GLU A 133 21.36 -0.16 -0.32
N TYR A 134 20.98 -0.50 0.92
CA TYR A 134 20.41 0.46 1.88
C TYR A 134 21.41 1.59 2.17
N GLU A 135 20.98 2.84 1.96
CA GLU A 135 21.79 4.04 2.15
C GLU A 135 21.91 4.41 3.64
N TYR A 136 22.52 3.51 4.43
CA TYR A 136 22.69 3.61 5.89
C TYR A 136 24.11 3.20 6.29
N ASP A 137 24.67 3.89 7.29
CA ASP A 137 26.00 3.62 7.84
C ASP A 137 25.97 2.51 8.91
N GLU A 138 24.84 2.34 9.61
CA GLU A 138 24.68 1.29 10.61
C GLU A 138 24.65 -0.11 9.99
N LEU A 139 24.94 -1.13 10.81
CA LEU A 139 24.86 -2.52 10.36
C LEU A 139 23.39 -2.92 10.14
N ILE A 140 23.09 -3.42 8.94
CA ILE A 140 21.79 -4.01 8.60
C ILE A 140 22.02 -5.48 8.26
N VAL A 141 21.41 -6.39 9.01
CA VAL A 141 21.49 -7.84 8.78
C VAL A 141 20.11 -8.45 8.65
N ARG A 142 20.06 -9.66 8.11
CA ARG A 142 18.86 -10.49 8.02
C ARG A 142 18.93 -11.62 9.03
N ARG A 143 17.81 -11.91 9.70
CA ARG A 143 17.73 -12.94 10.75
C ARG A 143 18.05 -14.35 10.24
N GLY A 144 18.45 -15.26 11.12
CA GLY A 144 18.84 -16.64 10.77
C GLY A 144 20.19 -16.79 10.07
N GLN A 145 20.88 -15.70 9.71
CA GLN A 145 22.18 -15.73 9.05
C GLN A 145 23.26 -15.12 9.97
N PRO A 146 24.49 -15.68 10.00
CA PRO A 146 25.56 -15.15 10.82
C PRO A 146 26.26 -13.95 10.18
N PHE A 147 26.72 -13.03 11.03
CA PHE A 147 27.58 -11.90 10.66
C PHE A 147 28.86 -11.86 11.51
N HIS A 148 29.84 -11.09 11.06
CA HIS A 148 31.15 -10.94 11.70
C HIS A 148 31.26 -9.62 12.45
N MET A 149 32.03 -9.60 13.54
CA MET A 149 32.37 -8.35 14.22
C MET A 149 33.74 -8.45 14.90
N LEU A 150 34.37 -7.31 15.15
CA LEU A 150 35.63 -7.19 15.85
C LEU A 150 35.44 -6.38 17.14
N LEU A 151 35.86 -6.95 18.26
CA LEU A 151 36.01 -6.23 19.52
C LEU A 151 37.47 -5.81 19.70
N LEU A 152 37.67 -4.52 19.99
CA LEU A 152 38.95 -3.95 20.38
C LEU A 152 39.00 -3.89 21.91
N LEU A 153 39.88 -4.67 22.52
CA LEU A 153 39.95 -4.89 23.97
C LEU A 153 41.12 -4.11 24.59
N SER A 154 41.04 -3.81 25.89
CA SER A 154 42.15 -3.17 26.63
C SER A 154 43.36 -4.09 26.83
N ARG A 155 43.13 -5.40 26.85
CA ARG A 155 44.15 -6.45 26.98
C ARG A 155 43.73 -7.69 26.20
N THR A 156 44.65 -8.66 26.10
CA THR A 156 44.37 -9.96 25.49
C THR A 156 43.21 -10.66 26.20
N TYR A 157 42.33 -11.28 25.42
CA TYR A 157 41.24 -12.12 25.91
C TYR A 157 41.78 -13.43 26.49
N GLU A 158 41.41 -13.73 27.73
CA GLU A 158 41.80 -14.96 28.44
C GLU A 158 40.59 -15.89 28.63
N SER A 159 40.83 -17.19 28.82
CA SER A 159 39.75 -18.18 29.02
C SER A 159 38.94 -17.99 30.29
N SER A 160 39.46 -17.26 31.27
CA SER A 160 38.76 -16.85 32.50
C SER A 160 37.77 -15.71 32.25
N ASP A 161 37.98 -14.92 31.18
CA ASP A 161 37.12 -13.79 30.87
C ASP A 161 35.79 -14.25 30.29
N ARG A 162 34.72 -13.57 30.70
CA ARG A 162 33.37 -13.77 30.16
C ARG A 162 32.97 -12.53 29.39
N ILE A 163 32.62 -12.71 28.13
CA ILE A 163 32.07 -11.66 27.28
C ILE A 163 30.63 -12.04 26.95
N THR A 164 29.73 -11.08 27.03
CA THR A 164 28.31 -11.22 26.70
C THR A 164 27.92 -10.07 25.78
N LEU A 165 27.37 -10.40 24.61
CA LEU A 165 26.76 -9.40 23.73
C LEU A 165 25.30 -9.23 24.13
N GLU A 166 24.79 -8.01 24.16
CA GLU A 166 23.38 -7.73 24.43
C GLU A 166 22.77 -6.87 23.33
N LEU A 167 21.59 -7.30 22.86
CA LEU A 167 20.74 -6.53 21.96
C LEU A 167 19.45 -6.18 22.69
N LEU A 168 19.09 -4.90 22.68
CA LEU A 168 17.90 -4.39 23.35
C LEU A 168 17.00 -3.64 22.36
N ILE A 169 15.69 -3.86 22.45
CA ILE A 169 14.72 -3.14 21.63
C ILE A 169 13.48 -2.78 22.44
N GLY A 170 12.94 -1.59 22.18
CA GLY A 170 11.79 -1.03 22.88
C GLY A 170 12.11 -0.41 24.24
N ASN A 171 11.09 0.17 24.87
CA ASN A 171 11.27 0.96 26.09
C ASN A 171 11.51 0.12 27.35
N ASN A 172 11.00 -1.12 27.38
CA ASN A 172 11.17 -2.06 28.48
C ASN A 172 11.58 -3.45 27.93
N PRO A 173 12.87 -3.63 27.58
CA PRO A 173 13.38 -4.90 27.06
C PRO A 173 13.22 -6.05 28.06
N GLU A 174 12.75 -7.21 27.60
CA GLU A 174 12.49 -8.40 28.41
C GLU A 174 12.98 -9.65 27.67
N VAL A 175 13.73 -10.51 28.38
CA VAL A 175 14.26 -11.78 27.82
C VAL A 175 13.12 -12.70 27.37
N GLY A 176 12.06 -12.82 28.18
CA GLY A 176 10.92 -13.70 27.88
C GLY A 176 10.11 -13.30 26.65
N LYS A 177 10.26 -12.07 26.17
CA LYS A 177 9.61 -11.54 24.95
C LYS A 177 10.57 -11.44 23.77
N GLY A 178 11.82 -11.84 23.93
CA GLY A 178 12.86 -11.72 22.91
C GLY A 178 13.35 -10.28 22.67
N THR A 179 12.90 -9.29 23.45
CA THR A 179 13.28 -7.88 23.27
C THR A 179 14.56 -7.50 24.00
N HIS A 180 15.03 -8.35 24.93
CA HIS A 180 16.39 -8.34 25.47
C HIS A 180 17.08 -9.66 25.11
N VAL A 181 17.97 -9.62 24.14
CA VAL A 181 18.73 -10.80 23.71
C VAL A 181 20.10 -10.77 24.36
N ILE A 182 20.45 -11.83 25.07
CA ILE A 182 21.73 -11.98 25.78
C ILE A 182 22.49 -13.14 25.13
N ILE A 183 23.68 -12.85 24.60
CA ILE A 183 24.48 -13.80 23.80
C ILE A 183 25.85 -13.99 24.46
N PRO A 184 26.03 -15.03 25.29
CA PRO A 184 27.33 -15.37 25.84
C PRO A 184 28.31 -15.76 24.72
N VAL A 185 29.51 -15.16 24.72
CA VAL A 185 30.56 -15.50 23.75
C VAL A 185 31.22 -16.82 24.13
N GLY A 186 31.43 -17.69 23.14
CA GLY A 186 32.11 -18.98 23.31
C GLY A 186 31.26 -20.07 23.96
N LYS A 187 30.01 -19.78 24.34
CA LYS A 187 29.05 -20.75 24.88
C LYS A 187 27.80 -20.75 24.00
N GLY A 188 27.44 -21.90 23.44
CA GLY A 188 26.23 -22.01 22.62
C GLY A 188 25.88 -23.46 22.26
N GLY A 189 24.58 -23.76 22.22
CA GLY A 189 24.02 -25.02 21.73
C GLY A 189 23.81 -25.04 20.21
N SER A 190 23.11 -26.06 19.72
CA SER A 190 22.67 -26.16 18.32
C SER A 190 21.46 -25.23 18.06
N GLY A 191 21.61 -24.26 17.17
CA GLY A 191 20.54 -23.36 16.71
C GLY A 191 20.38 -22.05 17.52
N GLY A 192 19.78 -21.03 16.89
CA GLY A 192 19.44 -19.75 17.52
C GLY A 192 20.60 -18.77 17.72
N TRP A 193 20.43 -17.85 18.68
CA TRP A 193 21.41 -16.83 19.04
C TRP A 193 22.68 -17.44 19.64
N LYS A 194 23.85 -17.19 19.04
CA LYS A 194 25.16 -17.60 19.57
C LYS A 194 26.29 -16.72 19.04
N ALA A 195 27.36 -16.57 19.81
CA ALA A 195 28.57 -15.86 19.39
C ALA A 195 29.80 -16.75 19.55
N GLN A 196 30.55 -16.95 18.46
CA GLN A 196 31.73 -17.81 18.41
C GLN A 196 32.99 -16.97 18.23
N VAL A 197 34.04 -17.30 18.97
CA VAL A 197 35.37 -16.70 18.76
C VAL A 197 35.99 -17.34 17.53
N VAL A 198 36.21 -16.54 16.48
CA VAL A 198 36.86 -16.98 15.24
C VAL A 198 38.37 -16.85 15.36
N LYS A 199 38.84 -15.73 15.90
CA LYS A 199 40.27 -15.41 16.05
C LYS A 199 40.49 -14.46 17.22
N ALA A 200 41.39 -14.81 18.13
CA ALA A 200 41.91 -13.92 19.16
C ALA A 200 43.38 -13.60 18.84
N SER A 201 43.73 -12.33 18.69
CA SER A 201 45.08 -11.89 18.32
C SER A 201 45.42 -10.58 19.03
N GLY A 202 46.27 -10.66 20.06
CA GLY A 202 46.55 -9.51 20.92
C GLY A 202 45.27 -8.96 21.54
N GLN A 203 45.03 -7.67 21.36
CA GLN A 203 43.84 -6.96 21.85
C GLN A 203 42.61 -7.09 20.94
N ASN A 204 42.69 -7.84 19.84
CA ASN A 204 41.63 -7.95 18.86
C ASN A 204 40.91 -9.30 18.98
N LEU A 205 39.60 -9.28 19.16
CA LEU A 205 38.75 -10.47 19.23
C LEU A 205 37.71 -10.48 18.11
N ASN A 206 37.89 -11.38 17.15
CA ASN A 206 36.98 -11.55 16.03
C ASN A 206 35.90 -12.56 16.40
N LEU A 207 34.65 -12.15 16.24
CA LEU A 207 33.47 -12.95 16.56
C LEU A 207 32.67 -13.25 15.29
N ARG A 208 32.02 -14.41 15.30
CA ARG A 208 30.93 -14.77 14.38
C ARG A 208 29.66 -14.90 15.18
N VAL A 209 28.70 -14.01 14.94
CA VAL A 209 27.43 -13.92 15.67
C VAL A 209 26.33 -14.50 14.81
N HIS A 210 25.60 -15.48 15.31
CA HIS A 210 24.42 -16.04 14.68
C HIS A 210 23.16 -15.43 15.29
N THR A 211 22.22 -15.06 14.43
CA THR A 211 20.88 -14.62 14.82
C THR A 211 19.88 -15.79 14.72
N SER A 212 18.82 -15.76 15.51
CA SER A 212 17.71 -16.73 15.37
C SER A 212 16.92 -16.48 14.08
N PRO A 213 16.48 -17.49 13.31
CA PRO A 213 15.57 -17.29 12.17
C PRO A 213 14.19 -16.76 12.60
N ASN A 214 13.85 -16.85 13.88
CA ASN A 214 12.63 -16.29 14.47
C ASN A 214 12.89 -14.97 15.22
N ALA A 215 14.04 -14.33 15.03
CA ALA A 215 14.35 -13.07 15.70
C ALA A 215 13.33 -11.97 15.32
N ILE A 216 13.05 -11.10 16.27
CA ILE A 216 12.29 -9.87 16.08
C ILE A 216 13.00 -8.98 15.06
N ILE A 217 12.25 -8.38 14.14
CA ILE A 217 12.78 -7.34 13.25
C ILE A 217 12.72 -5.96 13.90
N GLY A 218 13.66 -5.09 13.55
CA GLY A 218 13.73 -3.71 14.03
C GLY A 218 15.15 -3.19 14.24
N LYS A 219 15.25 -1.99 14.82
CA LYS A 219 16.51 -1.34 15.20
C LYS A 219 16.85 -1.66 16.66
N PHE A 220 17.92 -2.42 16.86
CA PHE A 220 18.38 -2.84 18.19
C PHE A 220 19.50 -1.93 18.69
N GLN A 221 19.43 -1.58 19.96
CA GLN A 221 20.56 -1.05 20.71
C GLN A 221 21.53 -2.20 20.99
N PHE A 222 22.81 -2.00 20.72
CA PHE A 222 23.85 -2.99 20.96
C PHE A 222 24.79 -2.55 22.07
N THR A 223 25.15 -3.48 22.95
CA THR A 223 26.18 -3.27 23.99
C THR A 223 26.94 -4.57 24.25
N VAL A 224 28.11 -4.44 24.89
CA VAL A 224 28.97 -5.55 25.28
C VAL A 224 29.22 -5.46 26.79
N ARG A 225 28.99 -6.57 27.49
CA ARG A 225 29.37 -6.75 28.89
C ARG A 225 30.53 -7.70 29.01
N THR A 226 31.48 -7.34 29.84
CA THR A 226 32.66 -8.15 30.15
C THR A 226 32.76 -8.36 31.65
N GLN A 227 33.23 -9.54 32.03
CA GLN A 227 33.51 -9.91 33.42
C GLN A 227 34.86 -10.61 33.45
N SER A 228 35.78 -10.06 34.23
CA SER A 228 37.07 -10.66 34.57
C SER A 228 37.24 -10.72 36.08
N ASP A 229 38.32 -11.34 36.56
CA ASP A 229 38.63 -11.41 38.00
C ASP A 229 38.82 -10.01 38.63
N ALA A 230 39.16 -9.01 37.82
CA ALA A 230 39.34 -7.62 38.25
C ALA A 230 38.02 -6.83 38.35
N GLY A 231 36.93 -7.32 37.73
CA GLY A 231 35.62 -6.67 37.79
C GLY A 231 34.78 -6.82 36.51
N GLU A 232 33.61 -6.16 36.53
CA GLU A 232 32.68 -6.10 35.41
C GLU A 232 32.73 -4.75 34.71
N PHE A 233 32.65 -4.76 33.38
CA PHE A 233 32.51 -3.58 32.55
C PHE A 233 31.33 -3.73 31.59
N GLN A 234 30.67 -2.61 31.29
CA GLN A 234 29.64 -2.52 30.27
C GLN A 234 29.96 -1.37 29.33
N LEU A 235 30.01 -1.67 28.03
CA LEU A 235 30.22 -0.67 27.00
C LEU A 235 29.05 0.33 27.01
N PRO A 236 29.31 1.65 27.16
CA PRO A 236 28.27 2.66 27.05
C PRO A 236 27.54 2.55 25.71
N PHE A 237 26.25 2.86 25.71
CA PHE A 237 25.47 2.89 24.48
C PHE A 237 26.02 3.93 23.51
N ASP A 238 26.19 3.54 22.25
CA ASP A 238 26.60 4.38 21.13
C ASP A 238 25.64 4.13 19.96
N PRO A 239 24.93 5.15 19.45
CA PRO A 239 24.04 5.01 18.30
C PRO A 239 24.71 4.41 17.06
N ARG A 240 26.02 4.61 16.89
CA ARG A 240 26.78 4.04 15.75
C ARG A 240 26.86 2.52 15.79
N ASN A 241 26.61 1.92 16.96
CA ASN A 241 26.60 0.48 17.14
C ASN A 241 25.19 -0.12 17.02
N GLU A 242 24.15 0.66 16.74
CA GLU A 242 22.81 0.11 16.52
C GLU A 242 22.81 -0.87 15.34
N ILE A 243 22.01 -1.94 15.45
CA ILE A 243 21.94 -3.00 14.45
C ILE A 243 20.48 -3.15 14.00
N TYR A 244 20.24 -3.03 12.69
CA TYR A 244 18.96 -3.39 12.11
C TYR A 244 18.93 -4.89 11.82
N ILE A 245 17.83 -5.54 12.22
CA ILE A 245 17.56 -6.93 11.89
C ILE A 245 16.27 -6.98 11.06
N LEU A 246 16.34 -7.59 9.88
CA LEU A 246 15.24 -7.73 8.92
C LEU A 246 14.83 -9.21 8.75
N PHE A 247 13.69 -9.43 8.10
CA PHE A 247 13.29 -10.75 7.62
C PHE A 247 14.28 -11.29 6.59
N ASN A 248 14.38 -12.63 6.47
CA ASN A 248 15.38 -13.28 5.62
C ASN A 248 14.80 -14.22 4.55
N PRO A 249 14.50 -13.71 3.35
CA PRO A 249 14.11 -14.54 2.20
C PRO A 249 15.17 -15.55 1.75
N TRP A 250 16.44 -15.41 2.17
CA TRP A 250 17.54 -16.33 1.82
C TRP A 250 17.74 -17.47 2.83
N CYS A 251 17.08 -17.42 4.00
CA CYS A 251 17.24 -18.42 5.05
C CYS A 251 16.12 -19.48 4.99
N PRO A 252 16.40 -20.77 4.71
CA PRO A 252 15.39 -21.83 4.62
C PRO A 252 14.55 -22.05 5.90
N GLU A 253 15.11 -21.67 7.05
CA GLU A 253 14.44 -21.76 8.35
C GLU A 253 13.51 -20.56 8.62
N ASP A 254 13.61 -19.48 7.84
CA ASP A 254 12.72 -18.32 7.95
C ASP A 254 11.36 -18.62 7.29
N ILE A 255 10.30 -18.12 7.92
CA ILE A 255 8.93 -18.20 7.44
C ILE A 255 8.71 -17.43 6.12
N VAL A 256 9.58 -16.48 5.78
CA VAL A 256 9.55 -15.73 4.51
C VAL A 256 10.49 -16.28 3.44
N TYR A 257 11.07 -17.48 3.63
CA TYR A 257 12.02 -18.06 2.69
C TYR A 257 11.47 -18.17 1.27
N VAL A 258 12.27 -17.73 0.29
CA VAL A 258 12.01 -17.86 -1.15
C VAL A 258 13.14 -18.70 -1.75
N ASP A 259 12.80 -19.87 -2.29
CA ASP A 259 13.75 -20.83 -2.86
C ASP A 259 14.25 -20.45 -4.27
N HIS A 260 13.59 -19.51 -4.92
CA HIS A 260 13.93 -18.98 -6.24
C HIS A 260 14.82 -17.71 -6.15
N GLU A 261 15.98 -17.72 -6.81
CA GLU A 261 16.91 -16.57 -6.80
C GLU A 261 16.35 -15.36 -7.56
N ASP A 262 15.81 -15.58 -8.76
CA ASP A 262 15.16 -14.58 -9.59
C ASP A 262 13.96 -13.90 -8.90
N TRP A 263 13.19 -14.67 -8.10
CA TRP A 263 12.11 -14.13 -7.27
C TRP A 263 12.64 -13.23 -6.15
N ARG A 264 13.77 -13.59 -5.52
CA ARG A 264 14.39 -12.73 -4.50
C ARG A 264 14.91 -11.43 -5.11
N GLN A 265 15.49 -11.50 -6.31
CA GLN A 265 15.91 -10.30 -7.05
C GLN A 265 14.71 -9.40 -7.39
N GLU A 266 13.62 -9.94 -7.94
CA GLU A 266 12.46 -9.14 -8.35
C GLU A 266 11.57 -8.67 -7.18
N TYR A 267 11.28 -9.54 -6.22
CA TYR A 267 10.25 -9.31 -5.21
C TYR A 267 10.80 -8.79 -3.89
N VAL A 268 12.12 -8.75 -3.70
CA VAL A 268 12.78 -8.16 -2.51
C VAL A 268 13.69 -7.00 -2.91
N LEU A 269 14.61 -7.24 -3.86
CA LEU A 269 15.69 -6.29 -4.14
C LEU A 269 15.35 -5.23 -5.20
N ASN A 270 14.45 -5.50 -6.13
CA ASN A 270 14.10 -4.52 -7.16
C ASN A 270 13.35 -3.32 -6.54
N GLU A 271 13.83 -2.09 -6.80
CA GLU A 271 13.24 -0.84 -6.31
C GLU A 271 12.27 -0.20 -7.32
N SER A 272 12.17 -0.75 -8.53
CA SER A 272 11.31 -0.22 -9.60
C SER A 272 10.17 -1.18 -9.91
N GLY A 273 8.94 -0.69 -9.77
CA GLY A 273 7.72 -1.43 -10.05
C GLY A 273 7.03 -1.01 -11.35
N ARG A 274 6.10 -1.85 -11.83
CA ARG A 274 5.12 -1.52 -12.87
C ARG A 274 3.75 -1.84 -12.32
N ILE A 275 2.86 -0.85 -12.31
CA ILE A 275 1.47 -0.99 -11.85
C ILE A 275 0.56 -0.79 -13.06
N TYR A 276 -0.37 -1.73 -13.25
CA TYR A 276 -1.31 -1.71 -14.36
C TYR A 276 -2.63 -1.07 -13.92
N TYR A 277 -3.30 -0.39 -14.84
CA TYR A 277 -4.55 0.30 -14.60
C TYR A 277 -5.40 0.35 -15.88
N GLY A 278 -6.59 0.95 -15.80
CA GLY A 278 -7.49 1.10 -16.95
C GLY A 278 -8.55 0.01 -16.98
N THR A 279 -8.74 -0.64 -18.13
CA THR A 279 -9.68 -1.77 -18.30
C THR A 279 -8.95 -2.94 -18.93
N GLU A 280 -9.53 -4.15 -18.90
CA GLU A 280 -8.93 -5.34 -19.53
C GLU A 280 -8.57 -5.14 -21.02
N ALA A 281 -9.37 -4.34 -21.73
CA ALA A 281 -9.19 -4.05 -23.16
C ALA A 281 -8.24 -2.86 -23.42
N GLN A 282 -8.09 -1.96 -22.45
CA GLN A 282 -7.29 -0.73 -22.57
C GLN A 282 -6.36 -0.59 -21.35
N ILE A 283 -5.42 -1.52 -21.22
CA ILE A 283 -4.49 -1.57 -20.10
C ILE A 283 -3.47 -0.44 -20.22
N GLY A 284 -3.50 0.47 -19.25
CA GLY A 284 -2.47 1.46 -18.99
C GLY A 284 -1.44 0.90 -18.00
N GLU A 285 -0.27 1.53 -17.98
CA GLU A 285 0.82 1.14 -17.10
C GLU A 285 1.56 2.37 -16.56
N ARG A 286 2.02 2.28 -15.31
CA ARG A 286 2.85 3.30 -14.68
C ARG A 286 4.03 2.65 -14.00
N THR A 287 5.20 3.26 -14.13
CA THR A 287 6.33 2.90 -13.27
C THR A 287 6.12 3.49 -11.90
N TRP A 288 6.51 2.75 -10.86
CA TRP A 288 6.48 3.22 -9.48
C TRP A 288 7.87 3.09 -8.84
N ASN A 289 8.38 4.16 -8.26
CA ASN A 289 9.61 4.10 -7.46
C ASN A 289 9.27 3.55 -6.07
N TYR A 290 9.55 2.27 -5.81
CA TYR A 290 9.44 1.74 -4.46
C TYR A 290 10.47 2.38 -3.54
N GLY A 291 11.73 2.48 -4.01
CA GLY A 291 12.82 3.16 -3.32
C GLY A 291 13.06 2.68 -1.89
N GLN A 292 12.93 1.38 -1.62
CA GLN A 292 13.05 0.83 -0.26
C GLN A 292 14.45 1.02 0.38
N PHE A 293 15.47 1.33 -0.42
CA PHE A 293 16.85 1.51 0.04
C PHE A 293 17.25 2.97 0.23
N ASP A 294 16.42 3.91 -0.23
CA ASP A 294 16.63 5.34 -0.03
C ASP A 294 16.72 5.67 1.46
N HIS A 295 17.70 6.50 1.84
CA HIS A 295 17.90 6.89 3.24
C HIS A 295 16.61 7.44 3.89
N GLY A 296 16.29 6.95 5.09
CA GLY A 296 15.09 7.30 5.86
C GLY A 296 13.87 6.42 5.60
N VAL A 297 13.84 5.64 4.50
CA VAL A 297 12.68 4.78 4.18
C VAL A 297 12.58 3.61 5.16
N LEU A 298 13.70 2.97 5.55
CA LEU A 298 13.69 1.91 6.55
C LEU A 298 13.19 2.41 7.92
N ASP A 299 13.62 3.60 8.32
CA ASP A 299 13.11 4.24 9.55
C ASP A 299 11.62 4.52 9.46
N ALA A 300 11.13 5.00 8.31
CA ALA A 300 9.70 5.22 8.09
C ALA A 300 8.91 3.90 8.21
N CYS A 301 9.43 2.80 7.67
CA CYS A 301 8.81 1.48 7.76
C CYS A 301 8.73 0.98 9.21
N LEU A 302 9.79 1.16 10.01
CA LEU A 302 9.78 0.80 11.43
C LEU A 302 8.89 1.73 12.26
N TYR A 303 8.87 3.02 11.90
CA TYR A 303 8.02 4.02 12.54
C TYR A 303 6.53 3.71 12.36
N ILE A 304 6.12 3.14 11.21
CA ILE A 304 4.74 2.67 11.00
C ILE A 304 4.33 1.64 12.08
N LEU A 305 5.20 0.67 12.38
CA LEU A 305 4.95 -0.33 13.42
C LEU A 305 4.91 0.28 14.82
N ASP A 306 5.79 1.25 15.08
CA ASP A 306 5.81 2.01 16.35
C ASP A 306 4.54 2.84 16.52
N ARG A 307 4.08 3.49 15.46
CA ARG A 307 2.93 4.40 15.47
C ARG A 307 1.62 3.66 15.74
N ARG A 308 1.48 2.43 15.24
CA ARG A 308 0.37 1.54 15.62
C ARG A 308 0.42 1.12 17.10
N GLY A 309 1.60 1.17 17.72
CA GLY A 309 1.84 0.55 19.02
C GLY A 309 2.00 -0.97 18.95
N MET A 310 2.45 -1.52 17.80
CA MET A 310 2.68 -2.96 17.66
C MET A 310 3.74 -3.43 18.66
N PRO A 311 3.43 -4.38 19.55
CA PRO A 311 4.38 -4.89 20.52
C PRO A 311 5.63 -5.47 19.84
N TYR A 312 6.82 -5.07 20.30
CA TYR A 312 8.09 -5.54 19.72
C TYR A 312 8.20 -7.07 19.68
N GLY A 313 7.73 -7.77 20.72
CA GLY A 313 7.72 -9.24 20.77
C GLY A 313 6.95 -9.93 19.63
N GLY A 314 5.98 -9.23 19.03
CA GLY A 314 5.20 -9.74 17.89
C GLY A 314 5.82 -9.44 16.52
N ARG A 315 6.86 -8.61 16.45
CA ARG A 315 7.46 -8.20 15.16
C ARG A 315 8.34 -9.28 14.52
N GLY A 316 8.47 -10.46 15.13
CA GLY A 316 9.10 -11.62 14.49
C GLY A 316 8.16 -12.40 13.55
N ASP A 317 6.86 -12.09 13.55
CA ASP A 317 5.87 -12.83 12.77
C ASP A 317 5.41 -12.02 11.54
N PRO A 318 5.73 -12.47 10.30
CA PRO A 318 5.34 -11.75 9.08
C PRO A 318 3.83 -11.69 8.89
N VAL A 319 3.05 -12.65 9.43
CA VAL A 319 1.58 -12.65 9.32
C VAL A 319 1.00 -11.45 10.07
N ASN A 320 1.47 -11.23 11.30
CA ASN A 320 1.06 -10.10 12.11
C ASN A 320 1.63 -8.78 11.58
N VAL A 321 2.88 -8.77 11.12
CA VAL A 321 3.50 -7.57 10.53
C VAL A 321 2.73 -7.15 9.28
N SER A 322 2.47 -8.04 8.32
CA SER A 322 1.77 -7.69 7.08
C SER A 322 0.36 -7.18 7.35
N ARG A 323 -0.35 -7.78 8.32
CA ARG A 323 -1.68 -7.32 8.74
C ARG A 323 -1.63 -5.91 9.34
N VAL A 324 -0.67 -5.64 10.21
CA VAL A 324 -0.47 -4.28 10.77
C VAL A 324 -0.12 -3.27 9.67
N ILE A 325 0.71 -3.66 8.71
CA ILE A 325 1.03 -2.79 7.57
C ILE A 325 -0.21 -2.49 6.74
N SER A 326 -1.09 -3.47 6.47
CA SER A 326 -2.34 -3.22 5.73
C SER A 326 -3.23 -2.17 6.42
N ALA A 327 -3.31 -2.22 7.75
CA ALA A 327 -4.06 -1.24 8.55
C ALA A 327 -3.40 0.14 8.53
N MET A 328 -2.08 0.19 8.71
CA MET A 328 -1.37 1.45 8.92
C MET A 328 -0.97 2.18 7.65
N VAL A 329 -1.00 1.54 6.48
CA VAL A 329 -0.73 2.25 5.23
C VAL A 329 -1.89 3.18 4.87
N ASN A 330 -3.13 2.87 5.28
CA ASN A 330 -4.24 3.82 5.23
C ASN A 330 -4.41 4.60 6.53
N SER A 331 -5.04 5.78 6.46
CA SER A 331 -5.16 6.69 7.60
C SER A 331 -6.36 6.43 8.51
N LEU A 332 -7.32 5.60 8.09
CA LEU A 332 -8.52 5.35 8.89
C LEU A 332 -8.14 4.61 10.18
N ASP A 333 -8.89 4.86 11.24
CA ASP A 333 -8.75 4.30 12.60
C ASP A 333 -7.46 4.69 13.38
N ASP A 334 -6.28 4.57 12.77
CA ASP A 334 -4.99 4.57 13.46
C ASP A 334 -4.02 5.71 13.06
N ASN A 335 -4.50 6.73 12.32
CA ASN A 335 -3.68 7.82 11.78
C ASN A 335 -2.46 7.30 10.98
N GLY A 336 -2.69 6.28 10.16
CA GLY A 336 -1.68 5.70 9.28
C GLY A 336 -1.23 6.63 8.14
N VAL A 337 -0.55 6.07 7.15
CA VAL A 337 0.30 6.82 6.21
C VAL A 337 -0.50 7.69 5.24
N LEU A 338 -1.49 7.14 4.54
CA LEU A 338 -2.16 7.79 3.42
C LEU A 338 -3.65 8.06 3.68
N ILE A 339 -4.10 9.26 3.33
CA ILE A 339 -5.53 9.59 3.31
C ILE A 339 -6.10 9.19 1.95
N GLY A 340 -7.07 8.28 1.95
CA GLY A 340 -7.80 7.89 0.74
C GLY A 340 -8.72 9.01 0.25
N ASN A 341 -8.72 9.29 -1.06
CA ASN A 341 -9.67 10.23 -1.64
C ASN A 341 -10.00 9.88 -3.10
N TRP A 342 -11.30 9.76 -3.38
CA TRP A 342 -11.88 9.44 -4.68
C TRP A 342 -12.86 10.51 -5.17
N SER A 343 -12.89 11.69 -4.55
CA SER A 343 -13.89 12.72 -4.84
C SER A 343 -13.67 13.48 -6.15
N GLY A 344 -12.46 13.41 -6.73
CA GLY A 344 -12.03 14.29 -7.81
C GLY A 344 -11.54 15.67 -7.36
N ASP A 345 -11.75 16.06 -6.09
CA ASP A 345 -11.18 17.27 -5.51
C ASP A 345 -9.99 16.95 -4.62
N TYR A 346 -8.81 17.33 -5.11
CA TYR A 346 -7.53 17.15 -4.43
C TYR A 346 -6.90 18.46 -3.96
N SER A 347 -7.65 19.57 -3.93
CA SER A 347 -7.16 20.93 -3.64
C SER A 347 -6.38 21.09 -2.32
N ARG A 348 -6.56 20.16 -1.37
CA ARG A 348 -5.87 20.16 -0.06
C ARG A 348 -4.69 19.21 0.04
N GLY A 349 -4.29 18.58 -1.05
CA GLY A 349 -3.23 17.59 -1.07
C GLY A 349 -2.66 17.37 -2.46
N THR A 350 -2.12 16.19 -2.68
CA THR A 350 -1.62 15.77 -4.00
C THR A 350 -2.65 14.88 -4.67
N ASN A 351 -2.93 15.12 -5.95
CA ASN A 351 -3.73 14.22 -6.78
C ASN A 351 -3.11 12.80 -6.71
N PRO A 352 -3.87 11.74 -6.40
CA PRO A 352 -3.35 10.37 -6.34
C PRO A 352 -2.61 9.92 -7.61
N SER A 353 -2.96 10.47 -8.76
CA SER A 353 -2.30 10.19 -10.04
C SER A 353 -1.00 10.97 -10.28
N ALA A 354 -0.68 11.96 -9.44
CA ALA A 354 0.57 12.71 -9.56
C ALA A 354 1.76 11.99 -8.91
N TRP A 355 1.52 11.08 -7.96
CA TRP A 355 2.60 10.34 -7.31
C TRP A 355 3.37 9.46 -8.31
N VAL A 356 4.69 9.47 -8.19
CA VAL A 356 5.64 8.68 -9.00
C VAL A 356 6.31 7.55 -8.20
N GLY A 357 6.07 7.49 -6.89
CA GLY A 357 6.70 6.53 -6.00
C GLY A 357 6.34 6.72 -4.52
N SER A 358 6.92 5.87 -3.68
CA SER A 358 6.62 5.78 -2.25
C SER A 358 7.51 6.68 -1.38
N VAL A 359 8.66 7.11 -1.89
CA VAL A 359 9.72 7.77 -1.08
C VAL A 359 9.23 9.09 -0.51
N GLU A 360 8.63 9.97 -1.33
CA GLU A 360 8.10 11.26 -0.87
C GLU A 360 7.01 11.07 0.21
N ILE A 361 6.12 10.09 0.01
CA ILE A 361 5.02 9.78 0.92
C ILE A 361 5.56 9.33 2.29
N LEU A 362 6.43 8.32 2.31
CA LEU A 362 6.96 7.75 3.54
C LEU A 362 7.83 8.74 4.33
N LEU A 363 8.68 9.49 3.64
CA LEU A 363 9.52 10.51 4.29
C LEU A 363 8.68 11.68 4.81
N SER A 364 7.61 12.07 4.10
CA SER A 364 6.68 13.09 4.60
C SER A 364 5.96 12.62 5.85
N TYR A 365 5.49 11.37 5.87
CA TYR A 365 4.84 10.78 7.05
C TYR A 365 5.80 10.71 8.24
N LEU A 366 7.02 10.21 8.05
CA LEU A 366 8.04 10.14 9.10
C LEU A 366 8.39 11.52 9.67
N ARG A 367 8.58 12.52 8.79
CA ARG A 367 8.98 13.88 9.19
C ARG A 367 7.87 14.61 9.95
N THR A 368 6.62 14.45 9.53
CA THR A 368 5.50 15.26 10.04
C THR A 368 4.69 14.54 11.12
N GLY A 369 4.67 13.21 11.12
CA GLY A 369 3.81 12.39 11.98
C GLY A 369 2.32 12.44 11.61
N TYR A 370 1.97 13.09 10.50
CA TYR A 370 0.59 13.25 10.00
C TYR A 370 0.40 12.47 8.71
N SER A 371 -0.81 11.96 8.50
CA SER A 371 -1.20 11.27 7.26
C SER A 371 -1.07 12.17 6.03
N VAL A 372 -0.66 11.57 4.91
CA VAL A 372 -0.33 12.23 3.65
C VAL A 372 -1.55 12.23 2.71
N PRO A 373 -2.07 13.39 2.28
CA PRO A 373 -3.13 13.48 1.29
C PRO A 373 -2.57 13.53 -0.16
N TYR A 374 -3.06 12.75 -1.13
CA TYR A 374 -4.05 11.67 -1.06
C TYR A 374 -3.57 10.42 -1.78
N GLY A 375 -4.17 9.27 -1.45
CA GLY A 375 -3.94 7.99 -2.10
C GLY A 375 -5.22 7.40 -2.72
N GLN A 376 -5.00 6.52 -3.70
CA GLN A 376 -5.97 5.58 -4.28
C GLN A 376 -5.31 4.19 -4.32
N CYS A 377 -6.01 3.13 -4.73
CA CYS A 377 -5.56 1.74 -4.52
C CYS A 377 -4.10 1.48 -4.95
N TRP A 378 -3.68 1.95 -6.13
CA TRP A 378 -2.30 1.77 -6.60
C TRP A 378 -1.26 2.51 -5.74
N VAL A 379 -1.63 3.64 -5.12
CA VAL A 379 -0.75 4.39 -4.22
C VAL A 379 -0.59 3.61 -2.93
N PHE A 380 -1.68 3.08 -2.37
CA PHE A 380 -1.65 2.21 -1.19
C PHE A 380 -0.82 0.94 -1.48
N ALA A 381 -1.03 0.30 -2.63
CA ALA A 381 -0.29 -0.89 -3.02
C ALA A 381 1.21 -0.61 -3.29
N GLY A 382 1.53 0.54 -3.87
CA GLY A 382 2.90 1.00 -4.07
C GLY A 382 3.64 1.19 -2.75
N VAL A 383 3.02 1.91 -1.80
CA VAL A 383 3.59 2.11 -0.45
C VAL A 383 3.69 0.80 0.33
N THR A 384 2.67 -0.05 0.27
CA THR A 384 2.68 -1.37 0.93
C THR A 384 3.80 -2.25 0.39
N THR A 385 4.02 -2.26 -0.93
CA THR A 385 5.15 -2.99 -1.53
C THR A 385 6.48 -2.46 -1.01
N THR A 386 6.68 -1.14 -0.99
CA THR A 386 7.89 -0.54 -0.43
C THR A 386 8.11 -0.99 1.00
N VAL A 387 7.09 -0.89 1.87
CA VAL A 387 7.23 -1.23 3.29
C VAL A 387 7.57 -2.71 3.46
N LEU A 388 6.84 -3.61 2.81
CA LEU A 388 7.07 -5.05 2.95
C LEU A 388 8.43 -5.48 2.38
N ARG A 389 8.83 -4.96 1.20
CA ARG A 389 10.17 -5.21 0.64
C ARG A 389 11.28 -4.67 1.53
N CYS A 390 11.10 -3.46 2.05
CA CYS A 390 12.05 -2.81 2.96
C CYS A 390 12.30 -3.64 4.23
N LEU A 391 11.26 -4.30 4.75
CA LEU A 391 11.37 -5.18 5.92
C LEU A 391 11.89 -6.59 5.58
N GLY A 392 12.01 -6.93 4.29
CA GLY A 392 12.53 -8.21 3.82
C GLY A 392 11.47 -9.26 3.51
N LEU A 393 10.22 -8.88 3.23
CA LEU A 393 9.22 -9.79 2.70
C LEU A 393 9.19 -9.68 1.17
N ALA A 394 9.19 -10.82 0.48
CA ALA A 394 9.02 -10.83 -0.97
C ALA A 394 7.58 -10.43 -1.30
N THR A 395 7.42 -9.31 -2.01
CA THR A 395 6.10 -8.71 -2.27
C THR A 395 6.02 -8.17 -3.70
N ARG A 396 4.86 -8.32 -4.36
CA ARG A 396 4.55 -7.74 -5.67
C ARG A 396 3.20 -7.02 -5.66
N THR A 397 3.06 -6.00 -6.49
CA THR A 397 1.76 -5.37 -6.78
C THR A 397 0.97 -6.24 -7.75
N VAL A 398 -0.32 -6.40 -7.49
CA VAL A 398 -1.26 -7.16 -8.33
C VAL A 398 -2.38 -6.24 -8.74
N THR A 399 -2.71 -6.21 -10.03
CA THR A 399 -3.86 -5.49 -10.56
C THR A 399 -4.93 -6.51 -10.98
N ASN A 400 -6.14 -6.35 -10.46
CA ASN A 400 -7.32 -7.10 -10.85
C ASN A 400 -8.26 -6.21 -11.68
N PHE A 401 -8.60 -6.62 -12.90
CA PHE A 401 -9.55 -5.91 -13.75
C PHE A 401 -10.97 -6.40 -13.52
N ASN A 402 -11.95 -5.48 -13.56
CA ASN A 402 -13.33 -5.72 -13.12
C ASN A 402 -13.39 -6.29 -11.69
N SER A 403 -12.79 -5.56 -10.74
CA SER A 403 -12.76 -5.97 -9.33
C SER A 403 -14.10 -5.63 -8.67
N ALA A 404 -14.80 -6.64 -8.19
CA ALA A 404 -16.03 -6.43 -7.43
C ALA A 404 -15.72 -5.82 -6.06
N HIS A 405 -16.58 -4.92 -5.58
CA HIS A 405 -16.62 -4.50 -4.18
C HIS A 405 -17.97 -4.94 -3.61
N ASP A 406 -18.00 -6.16 -3.05
CA ASP A 406 -19.17 -6.73 -2.36
C ASP A 406 -19.32 -6.09 -0.98
N THR A 407 -20.50 -5.49 -0.73
CA THR A 407 -20.80 -4.77 0.50
C THR A 407 -21.63 -5.56 1.51
N ASP A 408 -22.23 -6.69 1.10
CA ASP A 408 -23.17 -7.48 1.92
C ASP A 408 -22.73 -8.94 2.13
N THR A 409 -21.50 -9.27 1.74
CA THR A 409 -20.89 -10.61 1.88
C THR A 409 -21.72 -11.69 1.20
N SER A 410 -22.47 -11.32 0.16
CA SER A 410 -23.27 -12.25 -0.62
C SER A 410 -22.48 -13.02 -1.66
N LEU A 411 -21.26 -12.56 -1.97
CA LEU A 411 -20.41 -13.08 -3.05
C LEU A 411 -21.07 -12.91 -4.44
N THR A 412 -21.97 -11.94 -4.56
CA THR A 412 -22.71 -11.59 -5.78
C THR A 412 -22.78 -10.07 -5.91
N MET A 413 -22.81 -9.57 -7.14
CA MET A 413 -22.98 -8.16 -7.44
C MET A 413 -24.39 -7.90 -7.98
N ASP A 414 -25.24 -7.22 -7.22
CA ASP A 414 -26.64 -7.01 -7.61
C ASP A 414 -26.83 -5.73 -8.43
N ILE A 415 -27.47 -5.84 -9.61
CA ILE A 415 -27.77 -4.71 -10.51
C ILE A 415 -29.27 -4.64 -10.80
N TYR A 416 -29.90 -3.58 -10.34
CA TYR A 416 -31.34 -3.33 -10.39
C TYR A 416 -31.74 -2.40 -11.54
N PHE A 417 -32.83 -2.78 -12.21
CA PHE A 417 -33.53 -2.02 -13.23
C PHE A 417 -35.00 -1.83 -12.87
N ASP A 418 -35.58 -0.73 -13.34
CA ASP A 418 -37.02 -0.51 -13.28
C ASP A 418 -37.78 -1.35 -14.33
N GLU A 419 -39.11 -1.26 -14.34
CA GLU A 419 -39.98 -1.97 -15.29
C GLU A 419 -39.65 -1.62 -16.74
N ASN A 420 -39.08 -0.44 -16.98
CA ASN A 420 -38.73 0.10 -18.29
C ASN A 420 -37.26 -0.12 -18.66
N MET A 421 -36.54 -0.99 -17.94
CA MET A 421 -35.12 -1.30 -18.13
C MET A 421 -34.18 -0.10 -17.92
N LYS A 422 -34.58 0.91 -17.14
CA LYS A 422 -33.68 1.98 -16.68
C LYS A 422 -32.97 1.56 -15.39
N PRO A 423 -31.65 1.76 -15.24
CA PRO A 423 -30.94 1.49 -13.99
C PRO A 423 -31.53 2.25 -12.79
N LEU A 424 -31.67 1.56 -11.66
CA LEU A 424 -32.14 2.12 -10.39
C LEU A 424 -30.95 2.54 -9.52
N GLU A 425 -30.45 3.77 -9.72
CA GLU A 425 -29.25 4.30 -9.03
C GLU A 425 -29.29 4.15 -7.50
N HIS A 426 -30.45 4.29 -6.88
CA HIS A 426 -30.60 4.20 -5.42
C HIS A 426 -30.60 2.77 -4.86
N LEU A 427 -30.59 1.73 -5.71
CA LEU A 427 -30.45 0.33 -5.31
C LEU A 427 -29.10 -0.25 -5.73
N ASN A 428 -28.43 0.35 -6.71
CA ASN A 428 -27.15 -0.11 -7.26
C ASN A 428 -25.98 0.46 -6.46
N HIS A 429 -25.86 0.03 -5.20
CA HIS A 429 -24.77 0.45 -4.29
C HIS A 429 -23.47 -0.32 -4.55
N ASP A 430 -23.65 -1.59 -4.91
CA ASP A 430 -22.65 -2.51 -5.39
C ASP A 430 -21.91 -1.91 -6.60
N SER A 431 -20.58 -1.95 -6.55
CA SER A 431 -19.74 -1.35 -7.58
C SER A 431 -18.69 -2.33 -8.09
N VAL A 432 -18.38 -2.19 -9.37
CA VAL A 432 -17.28 -2.93 -10.00
C VAL A 432 -16.25 -1.91 -10.43
N TRP A 433 -15.09 -1.99 -9.78
CA TRP A 433 -13.95 -1.17 -10.10
C TRP A 433 -13.38 -1.65 -11.44
N ASN A 434 -13.09 -0.71 -12.33
CA ASN A 434 -12.44 -1.00 -13.61
C ASN A 434 -11.16 -1.81 -13.40
N PHE A 435 -10.42 -1.40 -12.37
CA PHE A 435 -9.32 -2.15 -11.80
C PHE A 435 -9.19 -1.84 -10.31
N HIS A 436 -8.68 -2.81 -9.56
CA HIS A 436 -8.21 -2.63 -8.19
C HIS A 436 -6.78 -3.16 -8.06
N VAL A 437 -6.00 -2.58 -7.14
CA VAL A 437 -4.59 -2.93 -6.94
C VAL A 437 -4.34 -3.24 -5.47
N TRP A 438 -3.77 -4.42 -5.22
CA TRP A 438 -3.34 -4.88 -3.90
C TRP A 438 -1.93 -5.50 -3.97
N ASN A 439 -1.52 -6.20 -2.91
CA ASN A 439 -0.21 -6.82 -2.79
C ASN A 439 -0.31 -8.33 -2.58
N ASP A 440 0.51 -9.07 -3.32
CA ASP A 440 0.85 -10.46 -3.01
C ASP A 440 2.13 -10.46 -2.17
N CYS A 441 2.11 -11.06 -0.99
CA CYS A 441 3.25 -11.16 -0.07
C CYS A 441 3.56 -12.62 0.25
N TRP A 442 4.80 -13.05 0.05
CA TRP A 442 5.21 -14.44 0.21
C TRP A 442 5.56 -14.78 1.66
N MET A 443 4.90 -15.80 2.22
CA MET A 443 5.21 -16.36 3.55
C MET A 443 4.57 -17.74 3.73
N LYS A 444 5.09 -18.54 4.68
CA LYS A 444 4.34 -19.70 5.19
C LYS A 444 3.20 -19.25 6.09
N ARG A 445 2.20 -20.12 6.25
CA ARG A 445 1.01 -19.92 7.09
C ARG A 445 0.92 -21.03 8.14
N PRO A 446 1.81 -21.05 9.14
CA PRO A 446 1.78 -22.05 10.22
C PRO A 446 0.51 -21.95 11.08
N ASP A 447 -0.26 -20.88 10.92
CA ASP A 447 -1.54 -20.64 11.55
C ASP A 447 -2.74 -21.21 10.76
N LEU A 448 -2.49 -21.80 9.58
CA LEU A 448 -3.44 -22.51 8.73
C LEU A 448 -3.02 -23.99 8.54
N PRO A 449 -3.89 -24.87 8.02
CA PRO A 449 -3.49 -26.22 7.62
C PRO A 449 -2.39 -26.22 6.54
N SER A 450 -1.75 -27.38 6.32
CA SER A 450 -0.76 -27.51 5.23
C SER A 450 -1.41 -27.25 3.87
N GLY A 451 -0.70 -26.52 3.00
CA GLY A 451 -1.15 -26.21 1.62
C GLY A 451 -1.50 -24.74 1.38
N PHE A 452 -1.49 -23.90 2.42
CA PHE A 452 -1.85 -22.47 2.31
C PHE A 452 -0.65 -21.50 2.37
N ASP A 453 0.57 -22.04 2.33
CA ASP A 453 1.82 -21.29 2.22
C ASP A 453 1.93 -20.59 0.84
N GLY A 454 2.89 -19.68 0.72
CA GLY A 454 3.21 -19.01 -0.55
C GLY A 454 2.63 -17.61 -0.61
N TRP A 455 2.02 -17.23 -1.74
CA TRP A 455 1.46 -15.90 -1.93
C TRP A 455 0.23 -15.65 -1.04
N GLN A 456 0.28 -14.55 -0.30
CA GLN A 456 -0.81 -14.06 0.53
C GLN A 456 -1.23 -12.67 0.09
N VAL A 457 -2.53 -12.47 -0.15
CA VAL A 457 -3.10 -11.16 -0.47
C VAL A 457 -3.08 -10.28 0.77
N VAL A 458 -2.55 -9.08 0.63
CA VAL A 458 -2.56 -8.00 1.62
C VAL A 458 -3.07 -6.75 0.90
N ASP A 459 -4.16 -6.17 1.37
CA ASP A 459 -4.73 -4.95 0.79
C ASP A 459 -4.83 -3.85 1.85
N ALA A 460 -4.12 -2.75 1.59
CA ALA A 460 -4.13 -1.57 2.44
C ALA A 460 -5.20 -0.56 2.05
N THR A 461 -5.92 -0.77 0.95
CA THR A 461 -6.99 0.12 0.51
C THR A 461 -8.19 -0.03 1.45
N PRO A 462 -8.67 1.06 2.09
CA PRO A 462 -9.77 0.96 3.04
C PRO A 462 -11.10 0.74 2.31
N GLN A 463 -11.51 -0.52 2.17
CA GLN A 463 -12.78 -0.92 1.56
C GLN A 463 -13.76 -1.44 2.61
N GLU A 464 -13.44 -2.60 3.20
CA GLU A 464 -14.22 -3.23 4.25
C GLU A 464 -13.45 -3.30 5.56
N THR A 465 -14.18 -3.23 6.68
CA THR A 465 -13.56 -3.39 8.00
C THR A 465 -13.44 -4.87 8.33
N SER A 466 -12.26 -5.28 8.78
CA SER A 466 -12.05 -6.60 9.37
C SER A 466 -11.90 -6.44 10.89
N SER A 467 -12.81 -7.05 11.66
CA SER A 467 -12.85 -6.92 13.13
C SER A 467 -12.91 -5.44 13.59
N GLY A 468 -13.65 -4.61 12.84
CA GLY A 468 -13.87 -3.19 13.14
C GLY A 468 -12.73 -2.24 12.76
N ILE A 469 -11.71 -2.72 12.04
CA ILE A 469 -10.57 -1.90 11.58
C ILE A 469 -10.43 -2.04 10.06
N PHE A 470 -10.12 -0.95 9.35
CA PHE A 470 -9.81 -0.97 7.92
C PHE A 470 -8.45 -1.65 7.65
N CYS A 471 -8.46 -2.97 7.56
CA CYS A 471 -7.31 -3.82 7.26
C CYS A 471 -7.76 -5.04 6.46
N CYS A 472 -6.87 -5.59 5.63
CA CYS A 472 -7.19 -6.77 4.83
C CYS A 472 -5.98 -7.68 4.64
N GLY A 473 -6.16 -8.96 4.93
CA GLY A 473 -5.16 -10.01 4.80
C GLY A 473 -4.26 -10.18 6.04
N PRO A 474 -3.23 -11.05 5.97
CA PRO A 474 -2.85 -11.85 4.80
C PRO A 474 -3.86 -12.98 4.49
N CYS A 475 -4.32 -13.07 3.25
CA CYS A 475 -5.26 -14.07 2.76
C CYS A 475 -4.56 -15.03 1.78
N SER A 476 -4.62 -16.35 2.01
CA SER A 476 -3.95 -17.31 1.13
C SER A 476 -4.58 -17.33 -0.25
N VAL A 477 -3.77 -17.14 -1.30
CA VAL A 477 -4.22 -17.23 -2.70
C VAL A 477 -4.81 -18.61 -3.01
N GLU A 478 -4.31 -19.67 -2.38
CA GLU A 478 -4.86 -21.02 -2.52
C GLU A 478 -6.27 -21.16 -1.89
N SER A 479 -6.54 -20.45 -0.79
CA SER A 479 -7.89 -20.40 -0.20
C SER A 479 -8.88 -19.71 -1.13
N ILE A 480 -8.45 -18.60 -1.75
CA ILE A 480 -9.26 -17.84 -2.72
C ILE A 480 -9.58 -18.72 -3.92
N LYS A 481 -8.56 -19.34 -4.53
CA LYS A 481 -8.72 -20.21 -5.71
C LYS A 481 -9.75 -21.31 -5.55
N ASN A 482 -9.84 -21.89 -4.36
CA ASN A 482 -10.71 -23.03 -4.08
C ASN A 482 -12.01 -22.66 -3.34
N GLY A 483 -12.31 -21.37 -3.19
CA GLY A 483 -13.55 -20.92 -2.52
C GLY A 483 -13.62 -21.26 -1.03
N LEU A 484 -12.47 -21.45 -0.37
CA LEU A 484 -12.39 -21.81 1.05
C LEU A 484 -12.48 -20.56 1.94
N VAL A 485 -13.60 -19.84 1.82
CA VAL A 485 -13.81 -18.51 2.40
C VAL A 485 -13.84 -18.45 3.93
N TYR A 486 -13.92 -19.60 4.60
CA TYR A 486 -13.82 -19.71 6.06
C TYR A 486 -12.37 -19.65 6.58
N MET A 487 -11.37 -19.66 5.69
CA MET A 487 -9.97 -19.46 6.09
C MET A 487 -9.72 -18.00 6.44
N LYS A 488 -8.83 -17.78 7.41
CA LYS A 488 -8.40 -16.42 7.78
C LYS A 488 -7.23 -15.94 6.91
N TYR A 489 -7.08 -14.66 6.66
CA TYR A 489 -8.01 -13.56 7.00
C TYR A 489 -8.76 -13.12 5.76
N ASP A 490 -9.96 -12.57 5.93
CA ASP A 490 -10.66 -11.74 4.93
C ASP A 490 -10.93 -12.44 3.58
N THR A 491 -10.87 -13.77 3.54
CA THR A 491 -11.06 -14.57 2.32
C THR A 491 -12.42 -14.38 1.64
N PRO A 492 -13.56 -14.22 2.34
CA PRO A 492 -14.83 -13.95 1.66
C PRO A 492 -14.77 -12.67 0.82
N PHE A 493 -14.19 -11.61 1.36
CA PHE A 493 -14.06 -10.32 0.69
C PHE A 493 -13.19 -10.44 -0.56
N ILE A 494 -11.94 -10.95 -0.42
CA ILE A 494 -11.04 -11.09 -1.56
C ILE A 494 -11.59 -12.07 -2.62
N PHE A 495 -12.31 -13.13 -2.20
CA PHE A 495 -12.96 -14.04 -3.15
C PHE A 495 -13.99 -13.31 -4.00
N ALA A 496 -14.83 -12.47 -3.38
CA ALA A 496 -15.81 -11.67 -4.09
C ALA A 496 -15.13 -10.78 -5.14
N GLU A 497 -14.02 -10.12 -4.79
CA GLU A 497 -13.27 -9.23 -5.70
C GLU A 497 -12.88 -9.90 -7.04
N VAL A 498 -12.66 -11.22 -7.05
CA VAL A 498 -12.17 -11.97 -8.22
C VAL A 498 -13.16 -12.94 -8.86
N ASN A 499 -14.23 -13.35 -8.15
CA ASN A 499 -15.14 -14.43 -8.57
C ASN A 499 -16.64 -14.14 -8.36
N SER A 500 -17.06 -12.95 -7.94
CA SER A 500 -18.49 -12.66 -7.81
C SER A 500 -19.22 -12.73 -9.16
N ASP A 501 -20.45 -13.28 -9.16
CA ASP A 501 -21.33 -13.22 -10.33
C ASP A 501 -22.14 -11.91 -10.32
N LYS A 502 -22.40 -11.31 -11.50
CA LYS A 502 -23.34 -10.18 -11.59
C LYS A 502 -24.77 -10.70 -11.72
N VAL A 503 -25.64 -10.33 -10.80
CA VAL A 503 -27.05 -10.71 -10.80
C VAL A 503 -27.90 -9.51 -11.20
N TYR A 504 -28.59 -9.64 -12.33
CA TYR A 504 -29.43 -8.59 -12.88
C TYR A 504 -30.87 -8.79 -12.41
N TRP A 505 -31.40 -7.79 -11.72
CA TRP A 505 -32.74 -7.74 -11.18
C TRP A 505 -33.60 -6.73 -11.93
N GLN A 506 -34.83 -7.12 -12.28
CA GLN A 506 -35.82 -6.21 -12.86
C GLN A 506 -37.03 -6.09 -11.96
N ARG A 507 -37.45 -4.84 -11.69
CA ARG A 507 -38.72 -4.55 -11.04
C ARG A 507 -39.88 -4.97 -11.95
N GLN A 508 -40.80 -5.74 -11.40
CA GLN A 508 -42.02 -6.19 -12.07
C GLN A 508 -43.14 -5.17 -11.84
N ASP A 509 -44.22 -5.27 -12.63
CA ASP A 509 -45.36 -4.35 -12.55
C ASP A 509 -46.04 -4.33 -11.16
N ASP A 510 -45.91 -5.41 -10.38
CA ASP A 510 -46.44 -5.52 -9.02
C ASP A 510 -45.49 -4.95 -7.94
N GLY A 511 -44.34 -4.42 -8.34
CA GLY A 511 -43.29 -3.88 -7.48
C GLY A 511 -42.30 -4.91 -6.94
N SER A 512 -42.49 -6.21 -7.19
CA SER A 512 -41.53 -7.25 -6.83
C SER A 512 -40.29 -7.22 -7.74
N PHE A 513 -39.19 -7.86 -7.33
CA PHE A 513 -37.98 -8.00 -8.14
C PHE A 513 -37.79 -9.45 -8.57
N LYS A 514 -37.37 -9.64 -9.82
CA LYS A 514 -37.04 -10.95 -10.40
C LYS A 514 -35.63 -10.93 -10.99
N ILE A 515 -34.86 -11.99 -10.76
CA ILE A 515 -33.61 -12.23 -11.49
C ILE A 515 -33.95 -12.47 -12.96
N VAL A 516 -33.39 -11.64 -13.82
CA VAL A 516 -33.60 -11.69 -15.28
C VAL A 516 -32.38 -12.24 -16.02
N TYR A 517 -31.18 -12.09 -15.44
CA TYR A 517 -29.93 -12.56 -16.01
C TYR A 517 -28.85 -12.71 -14.93
N VAL A 518 -27.92 -13.64 -15.10
CA VAL A 518 -26.73 -13.82 -14.25
C VAL A 518 -25.51 -13.89 -15.16
N GLU A 519 -24.55 -12.98 -14.98
CA GLU A 519 -23.31 -12.93 -15.75
C GLU A 519 -22.17 -13.56 -14.93
N GLU A 520 -21.88 -14.83 -15.20
CA GLU A 520 -20.98 -15.68 -14.42
C GLU A 520 -19.48 -15.38 -14.57
N LYS A 521 -19.11 -14.49 -15.50
CA LYS A 521 -17.71 -14.28 -15.97
C LYS A 521 -17.32 -12.81 -16.01
N ALA A 522 -18.04 -11.97 -15.28
CA ALA A 522 -17.92 -10.53 -15.37
C ALA A 522 -16.84 -9.94 -14.45
N ILE A 523 -16.45 -10.68 -13.41
CA ILE A 523 -15.58 -10.20 -12.33
C ILE A 523 -14.23 -10.91 -12.38
N GLY A 524 -13.19 -10.16 -12.02
CA GLY A 524 -11.81 -10.66 -11.99
C GLY A 524 -11.35 -11.21 -13.33
N THR A 525 -11.67 -10.53 -14.42
CA THR A 525 -11.51 -11.06 -15.78
C THR A 525 -10.05 -11.21 -16.20
N LEU A 526 -9.16 -10.44 -15.57
CA LEU A 526 -7.73 -10.52 -15.76
C LEU A 526 -7.02 -10.02 -14.50
N ILE A 527 -6.10 -10.82 -13.98
CA ILE A 527 -5.27 -10.49 -12.81
C ILE A 527 -3.81 -10.53 -13.22
N VAL A 528 -3.10 -9.42 -13.07
CA VAL A 528 -1.77 -9.23 -13.63
C VAL A 528 -0.77 -8.66 -12.63
N THR A 529 0.50 -8.94 -12.86
CA THR A 529 1.63 -8.36 -12.14
C THR A 529 2.78 -8.06 -13.09
N LYS A 530 3.84 -7.42 -12.59
CA LYS A 530 5.07 -7.19 -13.35
C LYS A 530 5.85 -8.51 -13.45
N ALA A 531 6.25 -8.89 -14.65
CA ALA A 531 7.05 -10.08 -14.89
C ALA A 531 8.45 -9.97 -14.26
N ILE A 532 9.00 -11.12 -13.88
CA ILE A 532 10.35 -11.21 -13.33
C ILE A 532 11.38 -10.72 -14.35
N SER A 533 12.32 -9.88 -13.90
CA SER A 533 13.43 -9.35 -14.71
C SER A 533 13.00 -8.62 -15.99
N SER A 534 11.75 -8.18 -16.08
CA SER A 534 11.17 -7.51 -17.24
C SER A 534 10.17 -6.44 -16.82
N ASN A 535 9.92 -5.45 -17.68
CA ASN A 535 8.84 -4.49 -17.51
C ASN A 535 7.51 -4.98 -18.14
N MET A 536 7.51 -6.17 -18.72
CA MET A 536 6.32 -6.77 -19.32
C MET A 536 5.33 -7.22 -18.25
N ARG A 537 4.05 -7.25 -18.65
CA ARG A 537 2.94 -7.76 -17.86
C ARG A 537 2.93 -9.28 -17.84
N GLU A 538 2.73 -9.87 -16.68
CA GLU A 538 2.48 -11.29 -16.48
C GLU A 538 1.02 -11.51 -16.05
N ASP A 539 0.32 -12.44 -16.70
CA ASP A 539 -1.03 -12.87 -16.31
C ASP A 539 -0.92 -13.97 -15.25
N ILE A 540 -1.52 -13.72 -14.09
CA ILE A 540 -1.53 -14.60 -12.93
C ILE A 540 -2.96 -14.98 -12.50
N THR A 541 -3.95 -14.79 -13.38
CA THR A 541 -5.37 -15.11 -13.11
C THR A 541 -5.55 -16.55 -12.64
N TYR A 542 -4.78 -17.47 -13.22
CA TYR A 542 -4.78 -18.90 -12.88
C TYR A 542 -4.35 -19.22 -11.44
N LEU A 543 -3.71 -18.27 -10.74
CA LEU A 543 -3.37 -18.42 -9.32
C LEU A 543 -4.59 -18.14 -8.43
N TYR A 544 -5.46 -17.22 -8.84
CA TYR A 544 -6.58 -16.74 -8.04
C TYR A 544 -7.89 -17.48 -8.30
N LYS A 545 -8.06 -18.04 -9.51
CA LYS A 545 -9.26 -18.79 -9.86
C LYS A 545 -8.99 -19.86 -10.92
N HIS A 546 -9.89 -20.83 -10.97
CA HIS A 546 -9.90 -21.86 -12.01
C HIS A 546 -10.40 -21.27 -13.35
N PRO A 547 -10.14 -21.91 -14.50
CA PRO A 547 -10.59 -21.42 -15.79
C PRO A 547 -12.12 -21.27 -15.86
N GLU A 548 -12.57 -20.12 -16.37
CA GLU A 548 -13.99 -19.78 -16.51
C GLU A 548 -14.81 -20.84 -17.24
N GLY A 549 -15.88 -21.33 -16.60
CA GLY A 549 -16.75 -22.38 -17.16
C GLY A 549 -16.24 -23.81 -16.98
N SER A 550 -15.18 -24.02 -16.20
CA SER A 550 -14.79 -25.36 -15.74
C SER A 550 -15.59 -25.81 -14.51
N ASP A 551 -15.76 -27.11 -14.33
CA ASP A 551 -16.45 -27.67 -13.14
C ASP A 551 -15.77 -27.25 -11.82
N ALA A 552 -14.43 -27.11 -11.84
CA ALA A 552 -13.66 -26.69 -10.67
C ALA A 552 -13.95 -25.23 -10.28
N GLU A 553 -14.12 -24.37 -11.28
CA GLU A 553 -14.45 -22.95 -11.11
C GLU A 553 -15.85 -22.80 -10.49
N ARG A 554 -16.88 -23.40 -11.11
CA ARG A 554 -18.24 -23.37 -10.56
C ARG A 554 -18.33 -23.99 -9.17
N LYS A 555 -17.63 -25.10 -8.92
CA LYS A 555 -17.56 -25.70 -7.58
C LYS A 555 -16.95 -24.76 -6.55
N ALA A 556 -15.94 -23.97 -6.90
CA ALA A 556 -15.33 -22.99 -5.99
C ALA A 556 -16.34 -21.88 -5.64
N VAL A 557 -17.04 -21.33 -6.64
CA VAL A 557 -18.10 -20.32 -6.43
C VAL A 557 -19.24 -20.88 -5.57
N GLU A 558 -19.73 -22.08 -5.86
CA GLU A 558 -20.77 -22.74 -5.06
C GLU A 558 -20.32 -23.01 -3.63
N THR A 559 -19.07 -23.44 -3.43
CA THR A 559 -18.50 -23.68 -2.10
C THR A 559 -18.42 -22.38 -1.29
N ALA A 560 -17.99 -21.29 -1.94
CA ALA A 560 -17.94 -19.97 -1.31
C ALA A 560 -19.36 -19.45 -0.98
N ALA A 561 -20.28 -19.49 -1.95
CA ALA A 561 -21.67 -19.06 -1.81
C ALA A 561 -22.42 -19.82 -0.70
N ALA A 562 -22.14 -21.11 -0.53
CA ALA A 562 -22.70 -21.91 0.57
C ALA A 562 -22.32 -21.42 1.97
N HIS A 563 -21.24 -20.63 2.08
CA HIS A 563 -20.79 -19.98 3.31
C HIS A 563 -21.10 -18.47 3.35
N GLY A 564 -21.71 -17.92 2.28
CA GLY A 564 -22.12 -16.52 2.18
C GLY A 564 -23.56 -16.28 2.66
N SER A 565 -24.02 -15.03 2.52
CA SER A 565 -25.37 -14.62 2.97
C SER A 565 -26.52 -15.08 2.05
N LYS A 566 -26.23 -15.47 0.80
CA LYS A 566 -27.24 -15.88 -0.20
C LYS A 566 -26.96 -17.27 -0.82
N PRO A 567 -27.07 -18.38 -0.07
CA PRO A 567 -26.69 -19.72 -0.56
C PRO A 567 -27.57 -20.28 -1.71
N ASN A 568 -28.73 -19.69 -1.98
CA ASN A 568 -29.70 -20.18 -2.97
C ASN A 568 -29.77 -19.35 -4.27
N VAL A 569 -28.84 -18.40 -4.50
CA VAL A 569 -28.88 -17.49 -5.67
C VAL A 569 -29.04 -18.25 -6.99
N TYR A 570 -28.39 -19.41 -7.11
CA TYR A 570 -28.34 -20.17 -8.35
C TYR A 570 -29.49 -21.19 -8.54
N ALA A 571 -30.46 -21.24 -7.61
CA ALA A 571 -31.54 -22.25 -7.64
C ALA A 571 -32.55 -22.08 -8.80
N ASN A 572 -32.65 -20.87 -9.38
CA ASN A 572 -33.64 -20.53 -10.41
C ASN A 572 -32.96 -20.02 -11.70
N ARG A 573 -32.35 -20.92 -12.47
CA ARG A 573 -31.82 -20.62 -13.81
C ARG A 573 -32.88 -20.95 -14.87
N GLY A 574 -33.52 -19.93 -15.43
CA GLY A 574 -34.58 -20.14 -16.41
C GLY A 574 -34.83 -18.92 -17.29
N SER A 575 -33.98 -18.70 -18.29
CA SER A 575 -34.29 -17.86 -19.44
C SER A 575 -33.71 -18.45 -20.72
N ALA A 576 -34.40 -18.26 -21.84
CA ALA A 576 -33.92 -18.65 -23.16
C ALA A 576 -32.89 -17.61 -23.65
N GLU A 577 -31.72 -18.07 -24.13
CA GLU A 577 -30.68 -17.20 -24.69
C GLU A 577 -30.69 -17.27 -26.22
N ASP A 578 -31.64 -16.58 -26.86
CA ASP A 578 -31.79 -16.64 -28.31
C ASP A 578 -31.16 -15.47 -29.08
N VAL A 579 -30.87 -14.36 -28.41
CA VAL A 579 -30.08 -13.24 -28.93
C VAL A 579 -28.85 -13.02 -28.05
N ALA A 580 -27.67 -12.97 -28.67
CA ALA A 580 -26.42 -12.60 -28.01
C ALA A 580 -26.12 -11.10 -28.21
N MET A 581 -25.43 -10.50 -27.24
CA MET A 581 -25.07 -9.07 -27.23
C MET A 581 -23.59 -8.87 -26.93
N GLN A 582 -22.92 -8.05 -27.75
CA GLN A 582 -21.54 -7.61 -27.56
C GLN A 582 -21.47 -6.09 -27.60
N VAL A 583 -20.58 -5.51 -26.80
CA VAL A 583 -20.42 -4.05 -26.69
C VAL A 583 -18.96 -3.71 -26.93
N GLU A 584 -18.71 -2.70 -27.76
CA GLU A 584 -17.37 -2.22 -28.12
C GLU A 584 -17.34 -0.69 -28.03
N ALA A 585 -16.25 -0.13 -27.52
CA ALA A 585 -15.97 1.29 -27.56
C ALA A 585 -14.69 1.56 -28.37
N GLN A 586 -14.70 2.62 -29.17
CA GLN A 586 -13.54 3.09 -29.91
C GLN A 586 -12.45 3.56 -28.92
N ASP A 587 -11.20 3.14 -29.17
CA ASP A 587 -10.05 3.67 -28.44
C ASP A 587 -9.82 5.14 -28.80
N ALA A 588 -9.89 6.02 -27.80
CA ALA A 588 -9.84 7.47 -27.97
C ALA A 588 -8.92 8.13 -26.95
N VAL A 589 -8.22 9.18 -27.37
CA VAL A 589 -7.41 10.02 -26.49
C VAL A 589 -8.28 11.15 -25.93
N MET A 590 -8.01 11.55 -24.68
CA MET A 590 -8.64 12.68 -24.03
C MET A 590 -8.68 13.91 -24.96
N GLY A 591 -9.88 14.44 -25.22
CA GLY A 591 -10.09 15.57 -26.14
C GLY A 591 -10.66 15.18 -27.51
N GLN A 592 -10.73 13.88 -27.85
CA GLN A 592 -11.26 13.38 -29.13
C GLN A 592 -12.73 12.94 -29.03
N ASP A 593 -13.45 13.00 -30.15
CA ASP A 593 -14.74 12.32 -30.28
C ASP A 593 -14.53 10.79 -30.32
N LEU A 594 -15.50 10.02 -29.84
CA LEU A 594 -15.45 8.56 -29.83
C LEU A 594 -16.78 7.94 -30.26
N MET A 595 -16.75 6.67 -30.67
CA MET A 595 -17.93 5.89 -31.02
C MET A 595 -18.08 4.68 -30.11
N VAL A 596 -19.27 4.48 -29.56
CA VAL A 596 -19.63 3.24 -28.85
C VAL A 596 -20.60 2.44 -29.71
N SER A 597 -20.48 1.11 -29.73
CA SER A 597 -21.32 0.25 -30.54
C SER A 597 -21.78 -1.01 -29.80
N VAL A 598 -23.02 -1.42 -30.09
CA VAL A 598 -23.63 -2.65 -29.58
C VAL A 598 -23.94 -3.56 -30.77
N MET A 599 -23.36 -4.75 -30.79
CA MET A 599 -23.66 -5.80 -31.76
C MET A 599 -24.67 -6.78 -31.17
N LEU A 600 -25.74 -7.04 -31.92
CA LEU A 600 -26.75 -8.03 -31.58
C LEU A 600 -26.67 -9.18 -32.59
N ILE A 601 -26.77 -10.42 -32.12
CA ILE A 601 -26.70 -11.63 -32.96
C ILE A 601 -27.87 -12.54 -32.61
N ASN A 602 -28.74 -12.84 -33.59
CA ASN A 602 -29.88 -13.74 -33.40
C ASN A 602 -29.45 -15.19 -33.68
N HIS A 603 -29.38 -16.01 -32.63
CA HIS A 603 -29.06 -17.44 -32.73
C HIS A 603 -30.29 -18.34 -32.97
N SER A 604 -31.50 -17.77 -32.94
CA SER A 604 -32.71 -18.55 -33.21
C SER A 604 -32.93 -18.79 -34.70
N SER A 605 -33.77 -19.79 -34.99
CA SER A 605 -34.29 -20.09 -36.32
C SER A 605 -35.44 -19.17 -36.75
N SER A 606 -35.81 -18.17 -35.94
CA SER A 606 -36.95 -17.31 -36.14
C SER A 606 -36.55 -15.83 -36.11
N ARG A 607 -37.36 -14.96 -36.69
CA ARG A 607 -37.14 -13.52 -36.58
C ARG A 607 -37.27 -13.08 -35.11
N ARG A 608 -36.46 -12.11 -34.72
CA ARG A 608 -36.48 -11.47 -33.40
C ARG A 608 -36.52 -9.96 -33.52
N THR A 609 -37.32 -9.34 -32.67
CA THR A 609 -37.37 -7.90 -32.52
C THR A 609 -36.81 -7.53 -31.14
N VAL A 610 -35.71 -6.78 -31.14
CA VAL A 610 -35.01 -6.35 -29.93
C VAL A 610 -35.31 -4.88 -29.66
N LYS A 611 -35.86 -4.57 -28.48
CA LYS A 611 -35.90 -3.19 -27.97
C LYS A 611 -34.69 -2.96 -27.08
N LEU A 612 -33.84 -2.01 -27.45
CA LEU A 612 -32.55 -1.75 -26.84
C LEU A 612 -32.47 -0.29 -26.34
N HIS A 613 -32.05 -0.12 -25.09
CA HIS A 613 -31.79 1.16 -24.44
C HIS A 613 -30.30 1.23 -24.07
N LEU A 614 -29.68 2.38 -24.37
CA LEU A 614 -28.28 2.69 -24.06
C LEU A 614 -28.28 3.92 -23.15
N TYR A 615 -27.66 3.80 -21.98
CA TYR A 615 -27.47 4.88 -21.02
C TYR A 615 -25.98 5.07 -20.74
N LEU A 616 -25.45 6.23 -21.11
CA LEU A 616 -24.04 6.56 -20.93
C LEU A 616 -23.87 7.58 -19.80
N SER A 617 -23.03 7.23 -18.83
CA SER A 617 -22.59 8.09 -17.74
C SER A 617 -21.06 8.14 -17.68
N VAL A 618 -20.55 9.18 -17.05
CA VAL A 618 -19.17 9.19 -16.56
C VAL A 618 -19.09 8.32 -15.30
N THR A 619 -17.95 7.71 -15.06
CA THR A 619 -17.74 6.91 -13.85
C THR A 619 -16.35 7.15 -13.29
N PHE A 620 -16.24 7.14 -11.96
CA PHE A 620 -14.95 6.96 -11.33
C PHE A 620 -14.42 5.57 -11.66
N TYR A 621 -13.11 5.37 -11.57
CA TYR A 621 -12.52 4.04 -11.83
C TYR A 621 -13.01 2.96 -10.84
N THR A 622 -13.62 3.38 -9.72
CA THR A 622 -14.27 2.52 -8.72
C THR A 622 -15.66 2.03 -9.14
N GLY A 623 -16.17 2.44 -10.31
CA GLY A 623 -17.52 2.09 -10.78
C GLY A 623 -18.64 3.01 -10.26
N VAL A 624 -18.33 3.91 -9.32
CA VAL A 624 -19.28 4.94 -8.87
C VAL A 624 -19.61 5.86 -10.05
N SER A 625 -20.86 5.78 -10.50
CA SER A 625 -21.33 6.49 -11.68
C SER A 625 -21.85 7.88 -11.35
N GLY A 626 -21.54 8.83 -12.22
CA GLY A 626 -22.20 10.13 -12.26
C GLY A 626 -23.53 10.07 -13.01
N THR A 627 -24.10 11.23 -13.30
CA THR A 627 -25.37 11.33 -14.02
C THR A 627 -25.25 10.82 -15.46
N ILE A 628 -26.33 10.21 -15.95
CA ILE A 628 -26.47 9.85 -17.37
C ILE A 628 -26.50 11.15 -18.19
N PHE A 629 -25.51 11.32 -19.08
CA PHE A 629 -25.40 12.50 -19.94
C PHE A 629 -25.81 12.22 -21.38
N LYS A 630 -25.95 10.94 -21.78
CA LYS A 630 -26.41 10.55 -23.11
C LYS A 630 -27.26 9.29 -23.06
N GLU A 631 -28.37 9.30 -23.81
CA GLU A 631 -29.31 8.19 -23.91
C GLU A 631 -29.64 7.89 -25.38
N THR A 632 -29.86 6.61 -25.72
CA THR A 632 -30.37 6.20 -27.04
C THR A 632 -31.31 5.01 -26.90
N LYS A 633 -32.47 5.07 -27.55
CA LYS A 633 -33.43 3.96 -27.68
C LYS A 633 -33.51 3.50 -29.12
N LYS A 634 -33.50 2.19 -29.36
CA LYS A 634 -33.55 1.60 -30.70
C LYS A 634 -34.41 0.34 -30.69
N GLU A 635 -35.15 0.13 -31.77
CA GLU A 635 -35.81 -1.16 -32.06
C GLU A 635 -35.10 -1.77 -33.27
N VAL A 636 -34.68 -3.03 -33.15
CA VAL A 636 -33.87 -3.74 -34.15
C VAL A 636 -34.56 -5.04 -34.53
N GLU A 637 -34.83 -5.23 -35.83
CA GLU A 637 -35.33 -6.50 -36.35
C GLU A 637 -34.19 -7.36 -36.88
N LEU A 638 -34.00 -8.55 -36.30
CA LEU A 638 -32.99 -9.51 -36.69
C LEU A 638 -33.65 -10.71 -37.38
N ALA A 639 -33.27 -10.98 -38.63
CA ALA A 639 -33.59 -12.24 -39.29
C ALA A 639 -32.91 -13.43 -38.56
N PRO A 640 -33.36 -14.67 -38.78
CA PRO A 640 -32.67 -15.86 -38.24
C PRO A 640 -31.20 -15.88 -38.61
N GLY A 641 -30.30 -16.07 -37.63
CA GLY A 641 -28.85 -16.08 -37.84
C GLY A 641 -28.21 -14.74 -38.18
N ALA A 642 -28.98 -13.64 -38.23
CA ALA A 642 -28.46 -12.33 -38.61
C ALA A 642 -27.89 -11.56 -37.42
N SER A 643 -26.99 -10.62 -37.72
CA SER A 643 -26.44 -9.66 -36.77
C SER A 643 -26.68 -8.22 -37.23
N ASP A 644 -26.88 -7.30 -36.29
CA ASP A 644 -26.95 -5.85 -36.56
C ASP A 644 -26.14 -5.06 -35.53
N ARG A 645 -25.74 -3.84 -35.90
CA ARG A 645 -24.88 -2.96 -35.08
C ARG A 645 -25.55 -1.62 -34.81
N VAL A 646 -25.80 -1.33 -33.54
CA VAL A 646 -26.30 -0.04 -33.04
C VAL A 646 -25.11 0.82 -32.61
N THR A 647 -24.93 2.00 -33.21
CA THR A 647 -23.83 2.92 -32.88
C THR A 647 -24.32 4.18 -32.15
N MET A 648 -23.53 4.64 -31.19
CA MET A 648 -23.72 5.86 -30.42
C MET A 648 -22.44 6.73 -30.51
N PRO A 649 -22.38 7.73 -31.42
CA PRO A 649 -21.27 8.68 -31.45
C PRO A 649 -21.31 9.58 -30.21
N VAL A 650 -20.16 9.93 -29.63
CA VAL A 650 -20.04 10.74 -28.41
C VAL A 650 -18.98 11.82 -28.66
N ALA A 651 -19.40 13.07 -28.80
CA ALA A 651 -18.48 14.17 -29.06
C ALA A 651 -17.79 14.67 -27.78
N TYR A 652 -16.56 15.18 -27.88
CA TYR A 652 -15.80 15.76 -26.78
C TYR A 652 -16.59 16.81 -26.00
N LYS A 653 -17.29 17.69 -26.72
CA LYS A 653 -18.12 18.73 -26.11
C LYS A 653 -19.25 18.18 -25.23
N GLU A 654 -19.72 16.95 -25.49
CA GLU A 654 -20.79 16.31 -24.74
C GLU A 654 -20.27 15.74 -23.43
N TYR A 655 -19.15 15.00 -23.47
CA TYR A 655 -18.64 14.33 -22.27
C TYR A 655 -17.73 15.22 -21.39
N ARG A 656 -17.03 16.20 -21.98
CA ARG A 656 -16.09 17.08 -21.26
C ARG A 656 -16.61 17.65 -19.94
N PRO A 657 -17.80 18.28 -19.86
CA PRO A 657 -18.27 18.91 -18.63
C PRO A 657 -18.57 17.90 -17.52
N HIS A 658 -18.66 16.61 -17.84
CA HIS A 658 -18.95 15.54 -16.91
C HIS A 658 -17.70 14.77 -16.48
N LEU A 659 -16.56 14.93 -17.18
CA LEU A 659 -15.37 14.12 -16.91
C LEU A 659 -14.95 14.19 -15.44
N VAL A 660 -14.76 13.00 -14.88
CA VAL A 660 -14.11 12.78 -13.58
C VAL A 660 -12.73 12.18 -13.79
N ASP A 661 -12.03 11.90 -12.71
CA ASP A 661 -10.69 11.32 -12.76
C ASP A 661 -10.64 10.07 -13.63
N GLN A 662 -9.51 9.92 -14.33
CA GLN A 662 -9.23 8.80 -15.21
C GLN A 662 -10.04 8.71 -16.49
N GLY A 663 -11.03 9.60 -16.69
CA GLY A 663 -11.80 9.70 -17.92
C GLY A 663 -12.52 8.40 -18.28
N ALA A 664 -13.00 7.67 -17.28
CA ALA A 664 -13.77 6.45 -17.49
C ALA A 664 -15.26 6.76 -17.71
N MET A 665 -15.92 5.94 -18.53
CA MET A 665 -17.35 6.04 -18.83
C MET A 665 -18.00 4.67 -18.71
N LEU A 666 -19.22 4.63 -18.17
CA LEU A 666 -20.03 3.43 -18.03
C LEU A 666 -21.20 3.49 -19.02
N LEU A 667 -21.28 2.49 -19.89
CA LEU A 667 -22.45 2.23 -20.72
C LEU A 667 -23.29 1.12 -20.08
N ASN A 668 -24.51 1.47 -19.67
CA ASN A 668 -25.54 0.48 -19.35
C ASN A 668 -26.36 0.20 -20.62
N VAL A 669 -26.31 -1.05 -21.10
CA VAL A 669 -27.13 -1.55 -22.19
C VAL A 669 -28.20 -2.45 -21.62
N SER A 670 -29.46 -2.19 -21.94
CA SER A 670 -30.58 -2.96 -21.42
C SER A 670 -31.70 -3.06 -22.44
N GLY A 671 -32.50 -4.12 -22.38
CA GLY A 671 -33.53 -4.35 -23.40
C GLY A 671 -34.25 -5.69 -23.28
N HIS A 672 -35.16 -5.93 -24.21
CA HIS A 672 -35.87 -7.21 -24.32
C HIS A 672 -36.04 -7.65 -25.77
N VAL A 673 -36.06 -8.97 -25.94
CA VAL A 673 -36.48 -9.65 -27.17
C VAL A 673 -37.98 -9.87 -27.09
N LYS A 674 -38.73 -9.25 -28.00
CA LYS A 674 -40.20 -9.19 -27.94
C LYS A 674 -40.86 -10.57 -27.98
N GLU A 675 -40.32 -11.49 -28.77
CA GLU A 675 -40.92 -12.81 -29.01
C GLU A 675 -40.64 -13.82 -27.90
N SER A 676 -39.42 -13.84 -27.35
CA SER A 676 -39.00 -14.79 -26.32
C SER A 676 -39.17 -14.26 -24.89
N GLY A 677 -39.29 -12.94 -24.73
CA GLY A 677 -39.21 -12.29 -23.43
C GLY A 677 -37.79 -12.31 -22.84
N GLN A 678 -36.77 -12.73 -23.60
CA GLN A 678 -35.38 -12.69 -23.16
C GLN A 678 -35.02 -11.24 -22.80
N VAL A 679 -34.49 -11.04 -21.60
CA VAL A 679 -33.91 -9.76 -21.18
C VAL A 679 -32.45 -9.73 -21.58
N LEU A 680 -32.03 -8.63 -22.20
CA LEU A 680 -30.63 -8.33 -22.47
C LEU A 680 -30.19 -7.24 -21.51
N ALA A 681 -29.13 -7.48 -20.75
CA ALA A 681 -28.56 -6.48 -19.87
C ALA A 681 -27.03 -6.65 -19.81
N LYS A 682 -26.29 -5.55 -19.90
CA LYS A 682 -24.83 -5.53 -19.79
C LYS A 682 -24.34 -4.16 -19.36
N GLN A 683 -23.34 -4.17 -18.49
CA GLN A 683 -22.53 -2.99 -18.20
C GLN A 683 -21.21 -3.10 -18.96
N HIS A 684 -20.81 -2.01 -19.62
CA HIS A 684 -19.53 -1.93 -20.31
C HIS A 684 -18.81 -0.64 -19.93
N THR A 685 -17.62 -0.78 -19.36
CA THR A 685 -16.77 0.35 -19.01
C THR A 685 -15.63 0.50 -20.00
N PHE A 686 -15.34 1.73 -20.39
CA PHE A 686 -14.20 2.10 -21.22
C PHE A 686 -13.58 3.41 -20.70
N ARG A 687 -12.36 3.72 -21.15
CA ARG A 687 -11.67 4.97 -20.75
C ARG A 687 -11.10 5.73 -21.93
N LEU A 688 -10.92 7.02 -21.71
CA LEU A 688 -10.07 7.86 -22.54
C LEU A 688 -8.60 7.66 -22.17
N ARG A 689 -7.74 7.50 -23.18
CA ARG A 689 -6.29 7.49 -22.98
C ARG A 689 -5.75 8.88 -22.74
N THR A 690 -4.65 8.94 -22.00
CA THR A 690 -3.84 10.15 -21.79
C THR A 690 -2.50 9.96 -22.50
N PRO A 691 -1.88 11.03 -23.03
CA PRO A 691 -0.57 10.92 -23.65
C PRO A 691 0.53 10.71 -22.60
N ASP A 692 1.64 10.10 -23.02
CA ASP A 692 2.82 9.90 -22.19
C ASP A 692 3.77 11.12 -22.20
N LEU A 693 4.59 11.25 -21.17
CA LEU A 693 5.75 12.15 -21.16
C LEU A 693 6.92 11.49 -21.88
N SER A 694 7.56 12.23 -22.79
CA SER A 694 8.80 11.79 -23.42
C SER A 694 9.99 12.29 -22.61
N LEU A 695 10.83 11.38 -22.13
CA LEU A 695 12.06 11.69 -21.42
C LEU A 695 13.26 11.28 -22.27
N THR A 696 14.27 12.16 -22.37
CA THR A 696 15.51 11.91 -23.12
C THR A 696 16.71 12.36 -22.31
N LEU A 697 17.67 11.47 -22.08
CA LEU A 697 18.93 11.82 -21.41
C LEU A 697 19.83 12.58 -22.40
N LEU A 698 20.39 13.72 -21.98
CA LEU A 698 21.19 14.61 -22.83
C LEU A 698 22.71 14.39 -22.74
N GLY A 699 23.16 13.47 -21.89
CA GLY A 699 24.56 13.12 -21.71
C GLY A 699 24.72 11.76 -21.04
N ALA A 700 25.94 11.26 -20.92
CA ALA A 700 26.19 10.04 -20.17
C ALA A 700 25.95 10.25 -18.67
N ALA A 701 25.36 9.27 -18.00
CA ALA A 701 25.19 9.28 -16.54
C ALA A 701 26.38 8.55 -15.89
N VAL A 702 27.09 9.24 -15.00
CA VAL A 702 28.23 8.70 -14.24
C VAL A 702 28.02 9.07 -12.76
N VAL A 703 28.29 8.14 -11.85
CA VAL A 703 28.21 8.41 -10.41
C VAL A 703 29.06 9.63 -10.05
N GLY A 704 28.44 10.59 -9.36
CA GLY A 704 29.07 11.84 -8.93
C GLY A 704 29.22 12.92 -10.00
N GLN A 705 28.79 12.68 -11.25
CA GLN A 705 28.81 13.70 -12.32
C GLN A 705 27.39 14.16 -12.66
N GLU A 706 27.22 15.47 -12.83
CA GLU A 706 25.94 16.04 -13.25
C GLU A 706 25.59 15.61 -14.68
N CYS A 707 24.33 15.21 -14.89
CA CYS A 707 23.76 14.94 -16.19
C CYS A 707 22.37 15.59 -16.31
N GLU A 708 21.90 15.81 -17.53
CA GLU A 708 20.62 16.45 -17.81
C GLU A 708 19.62 15.49 -18.47
N VAL A 709 18.35 15.59 -18.08
CA VAL A 709 17.22 15.01 -18.81
C VAL A 709 16.37 16.10 -19.44
N GLN A 710 15.92 15.86 -20.66
CA GLN A 710 14.89 16.62 -21.36
C GLN A 710 13.54 15.93 -21.18
N ILE A 711 12.52 16.68 -20.76
CA ILE A 711 11.13 16.21 -20.64
C ILE A 711 10.29 16.97 -21.67
N VAL A 712 9.59 16.27 -22.56
CA VAL A 712 8.75 16.84 -23.60
C VAL A 712 7.31 16.37 -23.42
N PHE A 713 6.37 17.31 -23.50
CA PHE A 713 4.94 17.05 -23.39
C PHE A 713 4.15 17.93 -24.35
N LYS A 714 3.14 17.35 -25.01
CA LYS A 714 2.17 18.08 -25.84
C LYS A 714 0.80 18.00 -25.18
N ASN A 715 0.20 19.16 -24.92
CA ASN A 715 -1.17 19.24 -24.43
C ASN A 715 -2.13 18.66 -25.49
N PRO A 716 -2.86 17.56 -25.22
CA PRO A 716 -3.79 16.96 -26.18
C PRO A 716 -5.11 17.74 -26.28
N LEU A 717 -5.38 18.64 -25.33
CA LEU A 717 -6.64 19.35 -25.25
C LEU A 717 -6.63 20.62 -26.10
N PRO A 718 -7.79 21.02 -26.65
CA PRO A 718 -7.95 22.32 -27.32
C PRO A 718 -8.00 23.50 -26.33
N VAL A 719 -7.83 23.26 -25.03
CA VAL A 719 -7.87 24.27 -23.96
C VAL A 719 -6.57 24.29 -23.18
N THR A 720 -6.28 25.43 -22.57
CA THR A 720 -5.11 25.62 -21.71
C THR A 720 -5.18 24.70 -20.47
N LEU A 721 -4.07 24.01 -20.18
CA LEU A 721 -3.82 23.38 -18.88
C LEU A 721 -3.29 24.46 -17.94
N THR A 722 -3.90 24.64 -16.78
CA THR A 722 -3.50 25.67 -15.82
C THR A 722 -2.73 25.07 -14.66
N ASN A 723 -1.82 25.84 -14.05
CA ASN A 723 -1.10 25.44 -12.84
C ASN A 723 -0.43 24.05 -12.98
N VAL A 724 0.24 23.81 -14.11
CA VAL A 724 0.87 22.52 -14.41
C VAL A 724 2.04 22.27 -13.47
N VAL A 725 2.02 21.10 -12.83
CA VAL A 725 3.06 20.61 -11.92
C VAL A 725 3.67 19.33 -12.48
N PHE A 726 5.00 19.28 -12.51
CA PHE A 726 5.74 18.05 -12.77
C PHE A 726 6.34 17.51 -11.48
N ARG A 727 6.31 16.19 -11.32
CA ARG A 727 7.05 15.49 -10.27
C ARG A 727 8.06 14.55 -10.90
N LEU A 728 9.26 14.49 -10.35
CA LEU A 728 10.37 13.69 -10.86
C LEU A 728 11.07 12.99 -9.69
N GLU A 729 11.26 11.68 -9.80
CA GLU A 729 12.10 10.94 -8.87
C GLU A 729 12.72 9.71 -9.53
N GLY A 730 13.79 9.19 -8.93
CA GLY A 730 14.40 7.92 -9.30
C GLY A 730 15.46 7.53 -8.29
N SER A 731 15.31 6.38 -7.64
CA SER A 731 16.26 5.89 -6.63
C SER A 731 17.67 5.75 -7.21
N GLY A 732 18.65 6.33 -6.51
CA GLY A 732 20.03 6.45 -6.98
C GLY A 732 20.30 7.54 -8.03
N LEU A 733 19.28 8.28 -8.49
CA LEU A 733 19.39 9.34 -9.50
C LEU A 733 18.97 10.71 -8.98
N GLN A 734 17.72 10.83 -8.54
CA GLN A 734 17.07 12.10 -8.18
C GLN A 734 16.10 11.84 -7.03
N ARG A 735 16.37 12.47 -5.88
CA ARG A 735 15.39 12.55 -4.78
C ARG A 735 14.10 13.24 -5.26
N PRO A 736 12.93 12.99 -4.65
CA PRO A 736 11.68 13.60 -5.08
C PRO A 736 11.78 15.11 -5.33
N LYS A 737 11.47 15.53 -6.56
CA LYS A 737 11.58 16.92 -7.04
C LYS A 737 10.25 17.36 -7.66
N ILE A 738 9.80 18.55 -7.29
CA ILE A 738 8.57 19.16 -7.78
C ILE A 738 8.92 20.40 -8.61
N LEU A 739 8.32 20.54 -9.80
CA LEU A 739 8.52 21.66 -10.71
C LEU A 739 7.17 22.28 -11.06
N ASN A 740 6.99 23.55 -10.68
CA ASN A 740 5.82 24.33 -11.09
C ASN A 740 6.13 25.03 -12.41
N VAL A 741 5.45 24.63 -13.49
CA VAL A 741 5.72 25.13 -14.85
C VAL A 741 4.77 26.27 -15.24
N GLY A 742 3.60 26.36 -14.61
CA GLY A 742 2.57 27.34 -14.95
C GLY A 742 1.61 26.80 -15.99
N ASP A 743 1.11 27.67 -16.87
CA ASP A 743 0.08 27.29 -17.84
C ASP A 743 0.68 26.78 -19.16
N ILE A 744 0.01 25.81 -19.79
CA ILE A 744 0.36 25.25 -21.10
C ILE A 744 -0.84 25.42 -22.02
N GLY A 745 -0.69 26.19 -23.10
CA GLY A 745 -1.75 26.49 -24.06
C GLY A 745 -2.35 25.25 -24.74
N GLY A 746 -3.56 25.42 -25.27
CA GLY A 746 -4.23 24.35 -26.04
C GLY A 746 -3.38 23.89 -27.23
N ASN A 747 -3.15 22.58 -27.34
CA ASN A 747 -2.26 21.97 -28.35
C ASN A 747 -0.77 22.39 -28.30
N GLU A 748 -0.35 23.16 -27.29
CA GLU A 748 1.04 23.59 -27.12
C GLU A 748 1.96 22.41 -26.74
N THR A 749 3.22 22.49 -27.13
CA THR A 749 4.28 21.55 -26.70
C THR A 749 5.27 22.28 -25.79
N VAL A 750 5.50 21.74 -24.60
CA VAL A 750 6.50 22.22 -23.64
C VAL A 750 7.72 21.32 -23.65
N THR A 751 8.89 21.92 -23.43
CA THR A 751 10.17 21.23 -23.25
C THR A 751 10.86 21.74 -22.00
N LEU A 752 11.14 20.85 -21.05
CA LEU A 752 11.85 21.15 -19.80
C LEU A 752 13.21 20.46 -19.81
N ARG A 753 14.21 21.10 -19.21
CA ARG A 753 15.51 20.47 -18.91
C ARG A 753 15.71 20.43 -17.40
N GLN A 754 16.20 19.30 -16.89
CA GLN A 754 16.46 19.10 -15.47
C GLN A 754 17.80 18.39 -15.28
N SER A 755 18.66 18.97 -14.45
CA SER A 755 19.92 18.35 -14.01
C SER A 755 19.71 17.49 -12.76
N PHE A 756 20.45 16.39 -12.67
CA PHE A 756 20.59 15.55 -11.49
C PHE A 756 21.97 14.89 -11.43
N VAL A 757 22.38 14.42 -10.24
CA VAL A 757 23.68 13.77 -10.00
C VAL A 757 23.43 12.34 -9.52
N PRO A 758 23.72 11.32 -10.35
CA PRO A 758 23.60 9.93 -9.94
C PRO A 758 24.51 9.59 -8.76
N VAL A 759 24.01 8.80 -7.81
CA VAL A 759 24.74 8.36 -6.61
C VAL A 759 24.96 6.84 -6.55
N ARG A 760 24.20 6.06 -7.32
CA ARG A 760 24.36 4.61 -7.41
C ARG A 760 24.56 4.17 -8.88
N PRO A 761 25.52 3.27 -9.16
CA PRO A 761 25.73 2.75 -10.50
C PRO A 761 24.64 1.74 -10.91
N GLY A 762 24.70 1.32 -12.17
CA GLY A 762 23.85 0.28 -12.75
C GLY A 762 22.59 0.81 -13.42
N PRO A 763 21.69 -0.09 -13.88
CA PRO A 763 20.44 0.30 -14.51
C PRO A 763 19.48 0.88 -13.45
N ARG A 764 19.06 2.13 -13.66
CA ARG A 764 18.11 2.84 -12.80
C ARG A 764 16.99 3.44 -13.64
N GLN A 765 15.90 3.87 -13.02
CA GLN A 765 14.78 4.49 -13.73
C GLN A 765 14.51 5.88 -13.17
N LEU A 766 14.32 6.84 -14.07
CA LEU A 766 13.87 8.18 -13.75
C LEU A 766 12.41 8.30 -14.20
N ILE A 767 11.53 8.59 -13.25
CA ILE A 767 10.07 8.61 -13.43
C ILE A 767 9.59 10.04 -13.31
N ALA A 768 8.73 10.46 -14.24
CA ALA A 768 8.06 11.75 -14.20
C ALA A 768 6.53 11.59 -14.28
N SER A 769 5.83 12.53 -13.66
CA SER A 769 4.40 12.75 -13.86
C SER A 769 4.11 14.22 -14.13
N LEU A 770 2.98 14.47 -14.79
CA LEU A 770 2.38 15.77 -14.98
C LEU A 770 0.97 15.76 -14.40
N ASP A 771 0.66 16.76 -13.59
CA ASP A 771 -0.66 16.99 -13.02
C ASP A 771 -1.15 18.41 -13.32
N SER A 772 -2.44 18.53 -13.62
CA SER A 772 -3.15 19.80 -13.80
C SER A 772 -4.64 19.59 -13.54
N PRO A 773 -5.42 20.63 -13.19
CA PRO A 773 -6.86 20.51 -12.99
C PRO A 773 -7.63 20.00 -14.23
N GLN A 774 -7.10 20.23 -15.43
CA GLN A 774 -7.76 19.84 -16.69
C GLN A 774 -7.30 18.47 -17.22
N LEU A 775 -6.10 18.02 -16.82
CA LEU A 775 -5.49 16.79 -17.31
C LEU A 775 -4.61 16.18 -16.22
N SER A 776 -4.91 14.94 -15.88
CA SER A 776 -4.16 14.10 -14.95
C SER A 776 -3.75 12.78 -15.64
N GLN A 777 -3.08 11.87 -14.91
CA GLN A 777 -2.59 10.59 -15.45
C GLN A 777 -1.67 10.70 -16.66
N VAL A 778 -0.76 11.67 -16.63
CA VAL A 778 0.28 11.81 -17.64
C VAL A 778 1.60 11.41 -16.98
N HIS A 779 2.23 10.36 -17.49
CA HIS A 779 3.41 9.75 -16.90
C HIS A 779 4.47 9.50 -17.96
N GLY A 780 5.74 9.44 -17.55
CA GLY A 780 6.82 8.95 -18.39
C GLY A 780 7.95 8.39 -17.56
N VAL A 781 8.75 7.54 -18.19
CA VAL A 781 9.90 6.90 -17.57
C VAL A 781 11.03 6.77 -18.59
N ILE A 782 12.26 6.89 -18.12
CA ILE A 782 13.46 6.55 -18.89
C ILE A 782 14.35 5.63 -18.05
N GLN A 783 14.90 4.59 -18.68
CA GLN A 783 15.99 3.82 -18.09
C GLN A 783 17.31 4.57 -18.28
N VAL A 784 18.07 4.71 -17.20
CA VAL A 784 19.37 5.37 -17.15
C VAL A 784 20.39 4.35 -16.71
N ASP A 785 21.32 4.00 -17.60
CA ASP A 785 22.44 3.12 -17.26
C ASP A 785 23.59 3.98 -16.71
N VAL A 786 23.78 3.95 -15.39
CA VAL A 786 24.76 4.79 -14.69
C VAL A 786 26.11 4.09 -14.60
N ALA A 787 27.16 4.71 -15.13
CA ALA A 787 28.52 4.20 -14.99
C ALA A 787 29.11 4.47 -13.59
N PRO A 788 29.97 3.58 -13.04
CA PRO A 788 30.70 3.84 -11.80
C PRO A 788 31.58 5.10 -11.88
N ALA A 789 31.90 5.67 -10.72
CA ALA A 789 32.79 6.83 -10.66
C ALA A 789 34.19 6.48 -11.20
N PRO A 790 34.87 7.40 -11.90
CA PRO A 790 36.23 7.17 -12.36
C PRO A 790 37.18 6.95 -11.16
N GLY A 791 37.68 5.72 -10.99
CA GLY A 791 38.59 5.36 -9.89
C GLY A 791 38.15 4.17 -9.04
N ASP A 792 36.85 3.81 -9.04
CA ASP A 792 36.35 2.62 -8.31
C ASP A 792 36.61 1.30 -9.06
N GLY A 793 37.01 1.38 -10.33
CA GLY A 793 37.40 0.24 -11.17
C GLY A 793 38.85 -0.19 -10.92
N GLY A 794 39.14 -0.71 -9.73
CA GLY A 794 40.37 -1.43 -9.43
C GLY A 794 41.51 -0.59 -8.87
N PHE A 795 41.62 -0.56 -7.53
CA PHE A 795 42.85 -0.78 -6.78
C PHE A 795 42.46 -0.88 -5.31
N PHE A 796 42.49 -2.09 -4.74
CA PHE A 796 42.42 -2.29 -3.31
C PHE A 796 43.73 -1.79 -2.68
N SER A 797 43.69 -0.63 -2.03
CA SER A 797 44.65 -0.26 -0.98
C SER A 797 44.07 0.83 -0.10
N ASP A 798 43.98 0.53 1.19
CA ASP A 798 43.58 1.41 2.29
C ASP A 798 44.14 2.83 2.17
N ALA A 799 43.25 3.83 2.22
CA ALA A 799 43.51 5.11 2.86
C ALA A 799 42.18 5.82 3.14
N GLY A 800 41.81 5.87 4.42
CA GLY A 800 40.67 6.64 4.90
C GLY A 800 40.81 8.14 4.60
N GLY A 801 39.71 8.72 4.15
CA GLY A 801 39.56 10.15 3.92
C GLY A 801 38.08 10.50 3.99
N ASP A 802 37.62 10.84 5.19
CA ASP A 802 36.28 11.35 5.45
C ASP A 802 36.04 12.67 4.71
N SER A 803 35.04 12.68 3.84
CA SER A 803 34.32 13.91 3.48
C SER A 803 32.86 13.59 3.16
N HIS A 804 32.01 13.54 4.19
CA HIS A 804 30.56 13.59 4.01
C HIS A 804 29.97 14.76 4.82
N LEU A 805 29.54 15.79 4.07
CA LEU A 805 28.57 16.78 4.52
C LEU A 805 27.19 16.15 4.38
N GLY A 806 26.72 15.48 5.43
CA GLY A 806 25.32 15.08 5.57
C GLY A 806 24.50 16.23 6.14
N GLU A 807 23.55 16.76 5.35
CA GLU A 807 22.49 17.60 5.87
C GLU A 807 21.61 16.78 6.83
N THR A 808 21.81 16.97 8.13
CA THR A 808 20.93 16.45 9.18
C THR A 808 19.54 17.08 9.07
N ILE A 809 18.54 16.27 8.72
CA ILE A 809 17.13 16.59 9.00
C ILE A 809 16.95 16.50 10.52
N PRO A 810 16.44 17.55 11.20
CA PRO A 810 16.20 17.48 12.63
C PRO A 810 15.03 16.50 12.88
N MET A 811 15.34 15.32 13.43
CA MET A 811 14.32 14.41 13.93
C MET A 811 13.53 15.10 15.05
N ALA A 812 12.21 15.07 14.93
CA ALA A 812 11.31 15.52 15.98
C ALA A 812 11.58 14.73 17.26
N SER A 813 11.84 15.47 18.35
CA SER A 813 11.98 14.88 19.68
C SER A 813 10.75 14.04 20.02
N ARG A 814 10.97 12.76 20.31
CA ARG A 814 9.96 11.84 20.84
C ARG A 814 9.24 12.47 22.04
N GLY A 815 8.02 12.96 21.82
CA GLY A 815 7.04 13.16 22.88
C GLY A 815 6.46 11.80 23.22
N GLY A 816 6.84 11.26 24.37
CA GLY A 816 6.15 10.09 24.93
C GLY A 816 4.69 10.44 25.19
N ALA A 817 3.80 9.55 24.77
CA ALA A 817 2.45 9.46 25.31
C ALA A 817 2.51 9.10 26.80
#